data_AF-E5C8E7-F1
#
_entry.id   AF-E5C8E7-F1
#
_cell.length_a   1.000
_cell.length_b   1.000
_cell.length_c   1.000
_cell.angle_alpha   90.00
_cell.angle_beta   90.00
_cell.angle_gamma   90.00
#
_symmetry.space_group_name_H-M   'P 1'
#
loop_
_entity.id
_entity.type
_entity.pdbx_description
1 polymer ?
#
loop_
_entity_poly.entity_id
_entity_poly.type
_entity_poly.pdbx_seq_one_letter_code
_entity_poly.pdbx_strand_id
1 'polypeptide(L)'
;MKVNNYKRITNLAGTCFLGILLLLVTACNEVMEDSLRYDYPASGSNYESGHVLLVVMDGAAGRAVQAARNAYKAPNLKSMIAHALYTDYGLADGSNNIAGGEMTNARGWANLMIGNTTHDIKTEDDLIAGTDNFISRLVEENSLVSMYAVDEKFRQTFAVKGMTAPEVNTDEAVKNGVLEELKLPDTSDLIVAEFGGVREAAGGEFYNENGTPTEAVVNAIGVLDNYIGEMWSALKERPGYENENWLIIVTSNYGGDVQMVEGKEFADHYADVSRNTFTLMYNERLVSQIQAAPGNTALSYSFSTPAWSYDYRNPNPNRYAESARLGNTEMGEFYFNDKNEIEPVTIQFFLSSSVYNSRKYVILSKSSNMDEKTKVGNGWFFHFNADTNNRRICFGFGGKRWLIQTKDENNLDWSQWHVLTLTLEPNPDPKKPANTLLTIYIDGELNNQLSYKNSEIVNGYTQNKSFPSTDAPLRIGGTENRDSQNSQQNTKNQQFSNYIYVTNLQIYDVAIPKEDVALYAGKNQLHLLKDSYKYWDNLKGYWPCDLEDDQMEPTLKNYAKDNGEDATDDFVIDRGAADVWLSGSSLSPAIHPIPESDKTFYVKTFNTVDVPRQIFVWLGKNVRWDWAMEGKAWKFAYEEF
;
A
#
# COMPACT_ATOMS: atom_id res chain seq x y z
N MET A 1 -33.39 -9.26 -67.17
CA MET A 1 -33.17 -10.17 -66.02
C MET A 1 -32.12 -9.61 -65.06
N LYS A 2 -32.43 -8.52 -64.34
CA LYS A 2 -31.51 -7.88 -63.37
C LYS A 2 -32.14 -7.67 -61.98
N VAL A 3 -33.21 -8.41 -61.66
CA VAL A 3 -33.96 -8.25 -60.40
C VAL A 3 -33.96 -9.52 -59.51
N ASN A 4 -33.47 -10.67 -60.02
CA ASN A 4 -33.58 -11.95 -59.29
C ASN A 4 -32.37 -12.36 -58.43
N ASN A 5 -31.21 -11.68 -58.54
CA ASN A 5 -30.05 -12.00 -57.70
C ASN A 5 -30.03 -11.21 -56.38
N TYR A 6 -30.62 -10.01 -56.34
CA TYR A 6 -30.64 -9.18 -55.13
C TYR A 6 -31.56 -9.79 -54.06
N LYS A 7 -32.75 -10.30 -54.44
CA LYS A 7 -33.66 -11.00 -53.51
C LYS A 7 -33.11 -12.30 -52.93
N ARG A 8 -32.22 -13.00 -53.66
CA ARG A 8 -31.57 -14.23 -53.14
C ARG A 8 -30.47 -13.92 -52.14
N ILE A 9 -29.69 -12.85 -52.36
CA ILE A 9 -28.61 -12.45 -51.45
C ILE A 9 -29.15 -11.79 -50.18
N THR A 10 -30.21 -10.98 -50.26
CA THR A 10 -30.86 -10.41 -49.07
C THR A 10 -31.56 -11.46 -48.22
N ASN A 11 -32.15 -12.50 -48.84
CA ASN A 11 -32.75 -13.61 -48.08
C ASN A 11 -31.69 -14.52 -47.44
N LEU A 12 -30.53 -14.71 -48.07
CA LEU A 12 -29.42 -15.49 -47.51
C LEU A 12 -28.72 -14.72 -46.37
N ALA A 13 -28.53 -13.40 -46.52
CA ALA A 13 -28.00 -12.56 -45.46
C ALA A 13 -28.97 -12.45 -44.27
N GLY A 14 -30.28 -12.38 -44.52
CA GLY A 14 -31.31 -12.38 -43.47
C GLY A 14 -31.44 -13.71 -42.73
N THR A 15 -31.26 -14.85 -43.40
CA THR A 15 -31.24 -16.18 -42.75
C THR A 15 -29.92 -16.46 -42.01
N CYS A 16 -28.78 -15.96 -42.48
CA CYS A 16 -27.52 -16.01 -41.74
C CYS A 16 -27.53 -15.08 -40.52
N PHE A 17 -28.11 -13.87 -40.61
CA PHE A 17 -28.26 -12.97 -39.46
C PHE A 17 -29.27 -13.51 -38.43
N LEU A 18 -30.41 -14.10 -38.83
CA LEU A 18 -31.31 -14.76 -37.88
C LEU A 18 -30.68 -16.02 -37.26
N GLY A 19 -29.86 -16.77 -38.00
CA GLY A 19 -29.15 -17.93 -37.48
C GLY A 19 -28.08 -17.57 -36.44
N ILE A 20 -27.36 -16.46 -36.66
CA ILE A 20 -26.38 -15.93 -35.69
C ILE A 20 -27.09 -15.30 -34.49
N LEU A 21 -28.24 -14.63 -34.68
CA LEU A 21 -29.05 -14.11 -33.57
C LEU A 21 -29.69 -15.24 -32.73
N LEU A 22 -30.11 -16.36 -33.34
CA LEU A 22 -30.62 -17.53 -32.62
C LEU A 22 -29.52 -18.30 -31.87
N LEU A 23 -28.27 -18.27 -32.35
CA LEU A 23 -27.12 -18.83 -31.63
C LEU A 23 -26.68 -17.96 -30.44
N LEU A 24 -27.02 -16.66 -30.45
CA LEU A 24 -26.78 -15.75 -29.32
C LEU A 24 -27.82 -15.88 -28.19
N VAL A 25 -28.99 -16.50 -28.44
CA VAL A 25 -30.01 -16.74 -27.40
C VAL A 25 -29.80 -18.09 -26.69
N THR A 26 -28.88 -18.95 -27.16
CA THR A 26 -28.51 -20.20 -26.50
C THR A 26 -27.17 -20.13 -25.75
N ALA A 27 -26.57 -18.94 -25.62
CA ALA A 27 -25.32 -18.71 -24.87
C ALA A 27 -25.50 -17.99 -23.52
N CYS A 28 -26.73 -17.84 -23.04
CA CYS A 28 -27.03 -17.38 -21.67
C CYS A 28 -28.08 -18.28 -21.02
N ASN A 29 -27.72 -19.54 -20.78
CA ASN A 29 -28.22 -20.28 -19.62
C ASN A 29 -27.30 -21.46 -19.27
N GLU A 30 -25.98 -21.22 -19.27
CA GLU A 30 -25.16 -22.02 -18.36
C GLU A 30 -25.52 -21.52 -16.96
N VAL A 31 -26.51 -22.19 -16.37
CA VAL A 31 -26.57 -22.33 -14.91
C VAL A 31 -25.16 -22.76 -14.56
N MET A 32 -24.39 -21.86 -13.94
CA MET A 32 -23.12 -22.21 -13.32
C MET A 32 -23.39 -23.51 -12.58
N GLU A 33 -22.81 -24.61 -13.05
CA GLU A 33 -22.99 -25.89 -12.42
C GLU A 33 -22.50 -25.70 -10.99
N ASP A 34 -23.43 -25.86 -10.07
CA ASP A 34 -23.22 -25.59 -8.67
C ASP A 34 -22.16 -26.57 -8.16
N SER A 35 -20.91 -26.12 -8.21
CA SER A 35 -19.74 -26.89 -7.82
C SER A 35 -19.60 -26.98 -6.30
N LEU A 36 -20.55 -26.40 -5.55
CA LEU A 36 -20.66 -26.62 -4.12
C LEU A 36 -21.20 -28.03 -3.88
N ARG A 37 -20.40 -28.84 -3.20
CA ARG A 37 -20.92 -30.05 -2.55
C ARG A 37 -22.00 -29.61 -1.56
N TYR A 38 -23.24 -30.04 -1.78
CA TYR A 38 -24.29 -29.96 -0.78
C TYR A 38 -24.33 -31.16 0.16
N ASP A 39 -23.54 -32.19 -0.16
CA ASP A 39 -23.25 -33.35 0.67
C ASP A 39 -22.02 -33.07 1.55
N TYR A 40 -22.07 -32.00 2.34
CA TYR A 40 -21.15 -31.90 3.47
C TYR A 40 -21.47 -33.07 4.42
N PRO A 41 -20.46 -33.85 4.84
CA PRO A 41 -20.68 -34.80 5.93
C PRO A 41 -21.24 -34.03 7.13
N ALA A 42 -22.14 -34.66 7.90
CA ALA A 42 -22.55 -34.14 9.19
C ALA A 42 -21.30 -33.68 9.95
N SER A 43 -21.36 -32.51 10.58
CA SER A 43 -20.21 -31.97 11.32
C SER A 43 -19.68 -33.09 12.21
N GLY A 44 -18.40 -33.43 12.05
CA GLY A 44 -17.75 -34.47 12.87
C GLY A 44 -17.58 -34.06 14.33
N SER A 45 -18.28 -33.00 14.76
CA SER A 45 -18.22 -32.44 16.09
C SER A 45 -19.29 -33.12 16.95
N ASN A 46 -18.89 -33.64 18.10
CA ASN A 46 -19.82 -34.18 19.11
C ASN A 46 -20.58 -33.07 19.87
N TYR A 47 -20.44 -31.80 19.47
CA TYR A 47 -21.03 -30.67 20.16
C TYR A 47 -22.47 -30.44 19.71
N GLU A 48 -23.31 -30.10 20.69
CA GLU A 48 -24.74 -29.91 20.48
C GLU A 48 -25.08 -28.46 20.11
N SER A 49 -24.21 -27.50 20.47
CA SER A 49 -24.37 -26.06 20.18
C SER A 49 -23.03 -25.33 20.04
N GLY A 50 -23.04 -24.19 19.34
CA GLY A 50 -21.88 -23.30 19.19
C GLY A 50 -22.15 -21.96 19.87
N HIS A 51 -21.17 -21.45 20.62
CA HIS A 51 -21.31 -20.22 21.39
C HIS A 51 -20.07 -19.33 21.26
N VAL A 52 -20.29 -18.02 21.34
CA VAL A 52 -19.23 -17.01 21.36
C VAL A 52 -19.44 -16.03 22.52
N LEU A 53 -18.39 -15.80 23.30
CA LEU A 53 -18.29 -14.66 24.22
C LEU A 53 -17.37 -13.61 23.59
N LEU A 54 -17.94 -12.50 23.13
CA LEU A 54 -17.22 -11.34 22.61
C LEU A 54 -17.07 -10.29 23.72
N VAL A 55 -15.83 -10.05 24.13
CA VAL A 55 -15.45 -8.99 25.07
C VAL A 55 -14.81 -7.85 24.29
N VAL A 56 -15.43 -6.68 24.33
CA VAL A 56 -14.93 -5.44 23.71
C VAL A 56 -14.33 -4.55 24.81
N MET A 57 -13.05 -4.20 24.65
CA MET A 57 -12.29 -3.35 25.57
C MET A 57 -12.07 -1.97 24.95
N ASP A 58 -12.81 -0.97 25.40
CA ASP A 58 -12.74 0.37 24.81
C ASP A 58 -11.40 1.04 25.05
N GLY A 59 -10.67 1.37 23.97
CA GLY A 59 -9.41 2.11 24.02
C GLY A 59 -8.24 1.33 24.62
N ALA A 60 -8.31 0.01 24.69
CA ALA A 60 -7.23 -0.81 25.22
C ALA A 60 -6.23 -1.22 24.12
N ALA A 61 -5.37 -0.31 23.67
CA ALA A 61 -4.38 -0.63 22.63
C ALA A 61 -3.59 -1.92 22.90
N GLY A 62 -3.26 -2.67 21.84
CA GLY A 62 -2.48 -3.91 21.94
C GLY A 62 -1.15 -3.73 22.68
N ARG A 63 -0.45 -2.63 22.44
CA ARG A 63 0.74 -2.25 23.19
C ARG A 63 0.49 -1.98 24.69
N ALA A 64 -0.71 -1.49 25.05
CA ALA A 64 -1.10 -1.26 26.43
C ALA A 64 -1.41 -2.57 27.15
N VAL A 65 -2.11 -3.49 26.48
CA VAL A 65 -2.34 -4.86 26.99
C VAL A 65 -1.01 -5.59 27.17
N GLN A 66 -0.10 -5.48 26.20
CA GLN A 66 1.25 -6.04 26.32
C GLN A 66 2.01 -5.43 27.52
N ALA A 67 1.94 -4.11 27.72
CA ALA A 67 2.55 -3.46 28.87
C ALA A 67 1.96 -3.95 30.20
N ALA A 68 0.63 -4.14 30.30
CA ALA A 68 -0.03 -4.70 31.46
C ALA A 68 0.40 -6.15 31.76
N ARG A 69 0.51 -7.00 30.73
CA ARG A 69 1.04 -8.37 30.89
C ARG A 69 2.49 -8.37 31.36
N ASN A 70 3.33 -7.48 30.81
CA ASN A 70 4.73 -7.35 31.21
C ASN A 70 4.89 -6.81 32.64
N ALA A 71 3.94 -5.98 33.09
CA ALA A 71 3.84 -5.48 34.47
C ALA A 71 3.14 -6.45 35.42
N TYR A 72 2.83 -7.69 35.00
CA TYR A 72 2.13 -8.71 35.78
C TYR A 72 0.71 -8.30 36.25
N LYS A 73 0.07 -7.35 35.55
CA LYS A 73 -1.28 -6.87 35.86
C LYS A 73 -2.38 -7.60 35.10
N ALA A 74 -2.04 -8.33 34.02
CA ALA A 74 -3.00 -9.10 33.22
C ALA A 74 -2.67 -10.62 33.17
N PRO A 75 -2.73 -11.34 34.31
CA PRO A 75 -2.41 -12.76 34.39
C PRO A 75 -3.41 -13.69 33.68
N ASN A 76 -4.70 -13.33 33.59
CA ASN A 76 -5.71 -14.19 32.97
C ASN A 76 -5.54 -14.20 31.46
N LEU A 77 -5.45 -13.02 30.84
CA LEU A 77 -5.14 -12.88 29.42
C LEU A 77 -3.82 -13.56 29.06
N LYS A 78 -2.79 -13.42 29.91
CA LYS A 78 -1.52 -14.14 29.72
C LYS A 78 -1.69 -15.65 29.74
N SER A 79 -2.58 -16.19 30.57
CA SER A 79 -2.84 -17.64 30.66
C SER A 79 -3.64 -18.13 29.45
N MET A 80 -4.61 -17.35 28.97
CA MET A 80 -5.40 -17.70 27.79
C MET A 80 -4.56 -17.82 26.51
N ILE A 81 -3.47 -17.07 26.38
CA ILE A 81 -2.55 -17.12 25.21
C ILE A 81 -2.07 -18.55 24.88
N ALA A 82 -1.95 -19.43 25.88
CA ALA A 82 -1.53 -20.82 25.66
C ALA A 82 -2.44 -21.59 24.70
N HIS A 83 -3.72 -21.21 24.63
CA HIS A 83 -4.73 -21.82 23.77
C HIS A 83 -5.48 -20.76 22.96
N ALA A 84 -4.75 -19.84 22.34
CA ALA A 84 -5.35 -18.77 21.57
C ALA A 84 -4.56 -18.39 20.31
N LEU A 85 -5.29 -17.90 19.32
CA LEU A 85 -4.74 -17.01 18.29
C LEU A 85 -4.80 -15.58 18.84
N TYR A 86 -3.66 -14.89 18.92
CA TYR A 86 -3.65 -13.52 19.44
C TYR A 86 -2.69 -12.58 18.69
N THR A 87 -2.94 -11.28 18.83
CA THR A 87 -2.05 -10.21 18.39
C THR A 87 -2.12 -9.01 19.33
N ASP A 88 -0.96 -8.37 19.53
CA ASP A 88 -0.87 -7.04 20.14
C ASP A 88 -0.72 -5.94 19.07
N TYR A 89 -0.74 -6.32 17.79
CA TYR A 89 -0.48 -5.46 16.62
C TYR A 89 -1.67 -5.46 15.66
N GLY A 90 -2.87 -5.70 16.19
CA GLY A 90 -4.09 -5.57 15.43
C GLY A 90 -4.30 -4.10 15.02
N LEU A 91 -5.14 -3.92 14.00
CA LEU A 91 -5.54 -2.61 13.53
C LEU A 91 -7.06 -2.46 13.67
N ALA A 92 -7.50 -1.31 14.14
CA ALA A 92 -8.92 -0.95 14.17
C ALA A 92 -9.44 -0.64 12.77
N ASP A 93 -8.56 -0.13 11.92
CA ASP A 93 -8.83 0.16 10.52
C ASP A 93 -7.52 -0.03 9.74
N GLY A 94 -7.47 -1.01 8.86
CA GLY A 94 -6.31 -1.27 8.00
C GLY A 94 -6.36 -0.51 6.68
N SER A 95 -7.44 0.23 6.41
CA SER A 95 -7.64 0.91 5.14
C SER A 95 -6.85 2.23 5.07
N ASN A 96 -6.43 2.58 3.86
CA ASN A 96 -5.81 3.89 3.56
C ASN A 96 -6.85 5.01 3.54
N ASN A 97 -8.14 4.67 3.53
CA ASN A 97 -9.26 5.59 3.51
C ASN A 97 -10.01 5.47 4.84
N ILE A 98 -9.42 5.90 5.96
CA ILE A 98 -10.28 6.38 7.05
C ILE A 98 -11.09 7.49 6.39
N ALA A 99 -12.38 7.26 6.14
CA ALA A 99 -13.20 8.12 5.28
C ALA A 99 -13.19 9.58 5.78
N GLY A 100 -12.20 10.37 5.37
CA GLY A 100 -11.93 11.75 5.79
C GLY A 100 -12.05 12.00 7.30
N GLY A 101 -11.36 11.26 8.17
CA GLY A 101 -11.39 11.43 9.63
C GLY A 101 -10.21 10.80 10.37
N GLU A 102 -10.18 10.96 11.68
CA GLU A 102 -9.25 10.27 12.59
C GLU A 102 -9.88 8.97 13.12
N MET A 103 -9.06 8.06 13.65
CA MET A 103 -9.59 6.88 14.34
C MET A 103 -10.21 7.31 15.67
N THR A 104 -11.50 7.01 15.88
CA THR A 104 -12.23 7.36 17.11
C THR A 104 -12.87 6.13 17.74
N ASN A 105 -13.33 6.26 18.99
CA ASN A 105 -14.09 5.21 19.68
C ASN A 105 -15.33 4.76 18.88
N ALA A 106 -16.11 5.74 18.39
CA ALA A 106 -17.32 5.50 17.61
C ALA A 106 -17.03 4.77 16.29
N ARG A 107 -15.97 5.17 15.59
CA ARG A 107 -15.52 4.50 14.37
C ARG A 107 -15.05 3.07 14.67
N GLY A 108 -14.31 2.87 15.77
CA GLY A 108 -13.84 1.55 16.18
C GLY A 108 -14.97 0.58 16.47
N TRP A 109 -16.01 1.04 17.18
CA TRP A 109 -17.23 0.26 17.37
C TRP A 109 -17.91 -0.06 16.04
N ALA A 110 -18.07 0.92 15.16
CA ALA A 110 -18.72 0.72 13.87
C ALA A 110 -17.93 -0.27 12.98
N ASN A 111 -16.60 -0.16 12.90
CA ASN A 111 -15.78 -1.10 12.14
C ASN A 111 -15.99 -2.54 12.66
N LEU A 112 -15.95 -2.72 13.98
CA LEU A 112 -16.12 -4.01 14.64
C LEU A 112 -17.54 -4.57 14.46
N MET A 113 -18.57 -3.75 14.67
CA MET A 113 -19.97 -4.20 14.72
C MET A 113 -20.61 -4.28 13.33
N ILE A 114 -20.22 -3.44 12.37
CA ILE A 114 -20.74 -3.48 11.00
C ILE A 114 -19.92 -4.47 10.17
N GLY A 115 -18.60 -4.58 10.42
CA GLY A 115 -17.71 -5.50 9.71
C GLY A 115 -17.13 -4.93 8.41
N ASN A 116 -17.12 -3.60 8.26
CA ASN A 116 -16.46 -2.88 7.16
C ASN A 116 -15.94 -1.53 7.63
N THR A 117 -15.05 -0.92 6.86
CA THR A 117 -14.44 0.40 7.13
C THR A 117 -15.06 1.52 6.28
N THR A 118 -15.91 1.15 5.33
CA THR A 118 -16.52 2.06 4.33
C THR A 118 -17.78 2.76 4.82
N HIS A 119 -18.17 2.57 6.09
CA HIS A 119 -19.26 3.34 6.70
C HIS A 119 -18.87 4.80 6.97
N ASP A 120 -19.86 5.69 6.89
CA ASP A 120 -19.67 7.14 7.09
C ASP A 120 -19.61 7.56 8.58
N ILE A 121 -19.56 6.61 9.53
CA ILE A 121 -19.45 6.89 10.96
C ILE A 121 -18.01 7.33 11.30
N LYS A 122 -17.88 8.56 11.82
CA LYS A 122 -16.59 9.15 12.22
C LYS A 122 -16.57 9.52 13.70
N THR A 123 -17.69 9.96 14.23
CA THR A 123 -17.85 10.45 15.60
C THR A 123 -19.08 9.83 16.25
N GLU A 124 -19.26 10.06 17.56
CA GLU A 124 -20.44 9.55 18.28
C GLU A 124 -21.77 10.14 17.75
N ASP A 125 -21.74 11.33 17.14
CA ASP A 125 -22.92 11.97 16.52
C ASP A 125 -23.44 11.20 15.30
N ASP A 126 -22.57 10.47 14.61
CA ASP A 126 -22.92 9.67 13.43
C ASP A 126 -23.55 8.32 13.79
N LEU A 127 -23.48 7.91 15.07
CA LEU A 127 -24.07 6.67 15.56
C LEU A 127 -25.60 6.82 15.67
N ILE A 128 -26.33 6.04 14.86
CA ILE A 128 -27.78 6.07 14.77
C ILE A 128 -28.37 4.79 15.37
N ALA A 129 -29.39 4.93 16.22
CA ALA A 129 -30.06 3.79 16.84
C ALA A 129 -30.59 2.79 15.79
N GLY A 130 -30.30 1.50 15.99
CA GLY A 130 -30.69 0.44 15.06
C GLY A 130 -29.90 0.41 13.75
N THR A 131 -28.65 0.91 13.77
CA THR A 131 -27.72 0.75 12.63
C THR A 131 -27.54 -0.73 12.31
N ASP A 132 -27.67 -1.08 11.04
CA ASP A 132 -27.51 -2.46 10.59
C ASP A 132 -26.08 -2.95 10.86
N ASN A 133 -25.96 -4.15 11.45
CA ASN A 133 -24.71 -4.64 12.01
C ASN A 133 -24.71 -6.18 12.03
N PHE A 134 -23.61 -6.83 12.38
CA PHE A 134 -23.54 -8.30 12.30
C PHE A 134 -24.52 -9.01 13.26
N ILE A 135 -24.94 -8.37 14.37
CA ILE A 135 -25.94 -8.93 15.29
C ILE A 135 -27.31 -8.97 14.63
N SER A 136 -27.71 -7.93 13.88
CA SER A 136 -29.00 -7.96 13.16
C SER A 136 -29.10 -9.21 12.27
N ARG A 137 -28.00 -9.55 11.59
CA ARG A 137 -27.88 -10.73 10.73
C ARG A 137 -27.96 -12.04 11.51
N LEU A 138 -27.32 -12.14 12.66
CA LEU A 138 -27.41 -13.33 13.52
C LEU A 138 -28.85 -13.54 14.03
N VAL A 139 -29.52 -12.47 14.47
CA VAL A 139 -30.91 -12.53 14.93
C VAL A 139 -31.86 -12.91 13.79
N GLU A 140 -31.65 -12.37 12.57
CA GLU A 140 -32.38 -12.78 11.37
C GLU A 140 -32.21 -14.28 11.04
N GLU A 141 -31.05 -14.87 11.36
CA GLU A 141 -30.75 -16.30 11.25
C GLU A 141 -31.12 -17.12 12.51
N ASN A 142 -32.03 -16.59 13.34
CA ASN A 142 -32.54 -17.19 14.57
C ASN A 142 -31.48 -17.53 15.62
N SER A 143 -30.35 -16.80 15.65
CA SER A 143 -29.41 -16.93 16.76
C SER A 143 -29.84 -16.13 17.98
N LEU A 144 -29.62 -16.73 19.16
CA LEU A 144 -29.85 -16.08 20.44
C LEU A 144 -28.68 -15.16 20.75
N VAL A 145 -28.95 -13.87 21.01
CA VAL A 145 -27.92 -12.88 21.30
C VAL A 145 -28.26 -12.12 22.57
N SER A 146 -27.24 -11.96 23.42
CA SER A 146 -27.29 -11.12 24.63
C SER A 146 -26.18 -10.07 24.56
N MET A 147 -26.49 -8.82 24.90
CA MET A 147 -25.54 -7.70 24.96
C MET A 147 -25.60 -7.01 26.33
N TYR A 148 -24.45 -6.92 26.97
CA TYR A 148 -24.23 -6.16 28.18
C TYR A 148 -23.16 -5.10 27.84
N ALA A 149 -23.54 -3.82 27.84
CA ALA A 149 -22.67 -2.73 27.40
C ALA A 149 -22.78 -1.57 28.38
N VAL A 150 -21.64 -1.06 28.83
CA VAL A 150 -21.58 0.08 29.76
C VAL A 150 -21.95 1.38 29.04
N ASP A 151 -21.62 1.49 27.76
CA ASP A 151 -21.90 2.67 26.97
C ASP A 151 -23.33 2.63 26.40
N GLU A 152 -24.15 3.60 26.80
CA GLU A 152 -25.54 3.69 26.38
C GLU A 152 -25.66 3.91 24.86
N LYS A 153 -24.76 4.70 24.26
CA LYS A 153 -24.78 5.02 22.83
C LYS A 153 -24.40 3.80 22.01
N PHE A 154 -23.38 3.03 22.44
CA PHE A 154 -23.06 1.73 21.84
C PHE A 154 -24.27 0.80 21.87
N ARG A 155 -24.87 0.61 23.05
CA ARG A 155 -26.04 -0.26 23.24
C ARG A 155 -27.20 0.15 22.34
N GLN A 156 -27.60 1.42 22.35
CA GLN A 156 -28.72 1.90 21.54
C GLN A 156 -28.47 1.78 20.04
N THR A 157 -27.21 1.92 19.61
CA THR A 157 -26.83 1.87 18.20
C THR A 157 -26.91 0.45 17.63
N PHE A 158 -26.33 -0.51 18.36
CA PHE A 158 -26.16 -1.88 17.84
C PHE A 158 -27.19 -2.88 18.37
N ALA A 159 -27.98 -2.51 19.38
CA ALA A 159 -29.09 -3.35 19.82
C ALA A 159 -30.19 -3.45 18.77
N VAL A 160 -30.64 -4.68 18.53
CA VAL A 160 -31.68 -4.99 17.55
C VAL A 160 -32.85 -5.67 18.23
N LYS A 161 -34.02 -5.61 17.59
CA LYS A 161 -35.21 -6.30 18.10
C LYS A 161 -35.00 -7.82 18.05
N GLY A 162 -35.24 -8.49 19.17
CA GLY A 162 -35.14 -9.96 19.27
C GLY A 162 -33.94 -10.45 20.08
N MET A 163 -33.06 -9.56 20.52
CA MET A 163 -31.95 -9.86 21.42
C MET A 163 -32.24 -9.40 22.86
N THR A 164 -31.47 -9.90 23.83
CA THR A 164 -31.47 -9.44 25.22
C THR A 164 -30.44 -8.32 25.40
N ALA A 165 -30.86 -7.12 25.82
CA ALA A 165 -29.97 -5.97 25.94
C ALA A 165 -30.35 -5.06 27.13
N PRO A 166 -30.17 -5.53 28.37
CA PRO A 166 -30.54 -4.78 29.57
C PRO A 166 -29.75 -3.47 29.69
N GLU A 167 -30.32 -2.52 30.44
CA GLU A 167 -29.61 -1.27 30.76
C GLU A 167 -28.64 -1.52 31.91
N VAL A 168 -27.35 -1.37 31.61
CA VAL A 168 -26.25 -1.42 32.57
C VAL A 168 -25.35 -0.20 32.31
N ASN A 169 -24.67 0.29 33.34
CA ASN A 169 -23.94 1.56 33.28
C ASN A 169 -22.62 1.55 34.07
N THR A 170 -22.14 0.36 34.45
CA THR A 170 -20.80 0.16 35.01
C THR A 170 -20.20 -1.13 34.47
N ASP A 171 -18.87 -1.18 34.34
CA ASP A 171 -18.14 -2.40 33.99
C ASP A 171 -18.47 -3.57 34.94
N GLU A 172 -18.66 -3.29 36.23
CA GLU A 172 -19.08 -4.30 37.21
C GLU A 172 -20.48 -4.87 36.89
N ALA A 173 -21.42 -4.01 36.49
CA ALA A 173 -22.76 -4.43 36.08
C ALA A 173 -22.74 -5.25 34.78
N VAL A 174 -21.89 -4.88 33.82
CA VAL A 174 -21.65 -5.68 32.60
C VAL A 174 -21.16 -7.08 32.97
N LYS A 175 -20.08 -7.15 33.77
CA LYS A 175 -19.52 -8.42 34.24
C LYS A 175 -20.55 -9.26 34.98
N ASN A 176 -21.31 -8.68 35.91
CA ASN A 176 -22.33 -9.41 36.66
C ASN A 176 -23.47 -9.90 35.75
N GLY A 177 -23.88 -9.11 34.76
CA GLY A 177 -24.88 -9.53 33.77
C GLY A 177 -24.42 -10.75 32.96
N VAL A 178 -23.17 -10.76 32.50
CA VAL A 178 -22.58 -11.92 31.80
C VAL A 178 -22.49 -13.14 32.73
N LEU A 179 -22.10 -12.97 33.99
CA LEU A 179 -22.05 -14.08 34.95
C LEU A 179 -23.43 -14.71 35.21
N GLU A 180 -24.50 -13.92 35.20
CA GLU A 180 -25.87 -14.45 35.30
C GLU A 180 -26.32 -15.13 34.00
N GLU A 181 -25.98 -14.57 32.83
CA GLU A 181 -26.22 -15.20 31.52
C GLU A 181 -25.58 -16.58 31.44
N LEU A 182 -24.31 -16.70 31.87
CA LEU A 182 -23.56 -17.95 31.87
C LEU A 182 -24.11 -18.99 32.84
N LYS A 183 -25.06 -18.67 33.72
CA LYS A 183 -25.75 -19.66 34.57
C LYS A 183 -27.03 -20.19 33.94
N LEU A 184 -27.51 -19.57 32.85
CA LEU A 184 -28.72 -20.02 32.18
C LEU A 184 -28.52 -21.41 31.56
N PRO A 185 -29.52 -22.31 31.66
CA PRO A 185 -29.48 -23.62 31.01
C PRO A 185 -29.33 -23.49 29.49
N ASP A 186 -30.15 -22.63 28.88
CA ASP A 186 -30.07 -22.27 27.45
C ASP A 186 -29.43 -20.89 27.34
N THR A 187 -28.11 -20.86 27.13
CA THR A 187 -27.36 -19.61 26.99
C THR A 187 -27.39 -19.10 25.54
N SER A 188 -27.09 -17.82 25.35
CA SER A 188 -27.05 -17.20 24.03
C SER A 188 -25.94 -17.77 23.14
N ASP A 189 -26.19 -17.88 21.82
CA ASP A 189 -25.18 -18.22 20.81
C ASP A 189 -24.07 -17.16 20.77
N LEU A 190 -24.42 -15.90 20.99
CA LEU A 190 -23.48 -14.79 21.12
C LEU A 190 -23.78 -13.99 22.39
N ILE A 191 -22.77 -13.80 23.21
CA ILE A 191 -22.77 -12.88 24.35
C ILE A 191 -21.78 -11.76 24.03
N VAL A 192 -22.26 -10.52 23.98
CA VAL A 192 -21.42 -9.32 23.82
C VAL A 192 -21.29 -8.62 25.17
N ALA A 193 -20.06 -8.37 25.58
CA ALA A 193 -19.70 -7.65 26.79
C ALA A 193 -18.81 -6.46 26.41
N GLU A 194 -19.34 -5.25 26.47
CA GLU A 194 -18.60 -4.01 26.19
C GLU A 194 -18.23 -3.33 27.51
N PHE A 195 -16.94 -3.00 27.64
CA PHE A 195 -16.34 -2.41 28.83
C PHE A 195 -15.64 -1.10 28.49
N GLY A 196 -15.92 -0.07 29.28
CA GLY A 196 -15.52 1.32 29.07
C GLY A 196 -14.45 1.80 30.04
N GLY A 197 -14.12 1.02 31.07
CA GLY A 197 -13.27 1.45 32.19
C GLY A 197 -11.84 1.85 31.80
N VAL A 198 -11.30 1.33 30.69
CA VAL A 198 -9.98 1.76 30.19
C VAL A 198 -10.05 3.18 29.61
N ARG A 199 -11.04 3.47 28.76
CA ARG A 199 -11.30 4.81 28.22
C ARG A 199 -11.61 5.81 29.34
N GLU A 200 -12.44 5.42 30.30
CA GLU A 200 -12.77 6.26 31.46
C GLU A 200 -11.52 6.60 32.29
N ALA A 201 -10.70 5.60 32.61
CA ALA A 201 -9.48 5.79 33.39
C ALA A 201 -8.41 6.63 32.67
N ALA A 202 -8.37 6.59 31.33
CA ALA A 202 -7.47 7.42 30.55
C ALA A 202 -7.82 8.91 30.63
N GLY A 203 -9.11 9.26 30.72
CA GLY A 203 -9.57 10.65 30.76
C GLY A 203 -9.12 11.48 29.54
N GLY A 204 -8.91 10.83 28.39
CA GLY A 204 -8.35 11.43 27.17
C GLY A 204 -6.82 11.37 27.05
N GLU A 205 -6.10 10.93 28.09
CA GLU A 205 -4.64 10.81 28.11
C GLU A 205 -4.20 9.34 28.11
N PHE A 206 -4.27 8.69 26.95
CA PHE A 206 -3.91 7.28 26.81
C PHE A 206 -2.40 7.02 26.82
N TYR A 207 -1.61 8.00 26.37
CA TYR A 207 -0.18 7.85 26.13
C TYR A 207 0.63 8.99 26.77
N ASN A 208 1.83 8.64 27.24
CA ASN A 208 2.86 9.62 27.63
C ASN A 208 3.51 10.23 26.37
N GLU A 209 4.29 11.31 26.53
CA GLU A 209 4.99 11.99 25.43
C GLU A 209 5.92 11.09 24.58
N ASN A 210 6.45 10.02 25.19
CA ASN A 210 7.30 9.04 24.50
C ASN A 210 6.50 7.94 23.77
N GLY A 211 5.17 8.05 23.74
CA GLY A 211 4.24 7.10 23.13
C GLY A 211 3.97 5.84 23.95
N THR A 212 4.50 5.68 25.17
CA THR A 212 4.14 4.53 26.02
C THR A 212 2.79 4.76 26.69
N PRO A 213 1.98 3.71 26.92
CA PRO A 213 0.70 3.85 27.62
C PRO A 213 0.87 4.42 29.03
N THR A 214 -0.09 5.22 29.51
CA THR A 214 -0.09 5.77 30.87
C THR A 214 -0.32 4.68 31.93
N GLU A 215 0.09 4.95 33.17
CA GLU A 215 -0.10 3.99 34.26
C GLU A 215 -1.59 3.77 34.57
N ALA A 216 -2.43 4.79 34.39
CA ALA A 216 -3.88 4.70 34.55
C ALA A 216 -4.50 3.67 33.59
N VAL A 217 -4.14 3.74 32.30
CA VAL A 217 -4.55 2.75 31.28
C VAL A 217 -4.07 1.35 31.65
N VAL A 218 -2.79 1.20 32.03
CA VAL A 218 -2.22 -0.11 32.38
C VAL A 218 -2.89 -0.71 33.63
N ASN A 219 -3.27 0.10 34.61
CA ASN A 219 -4.02 -0.33 35.80
C ASN A 219 -5.45 -0.73 35.47
N ALA A 220 -6.15 0.05 34.63
CA ALA A 220 -7.51 -0.24 34.23
C ALA A 220 -7.61 -1.57 33.45
N ILE A 221 -6.63 -1.87 32.59
CA ILE A 221 -6.52 -3.17 31.92
C ILE A 221 -6.39 -4.31 32.94
N GLY A 222 -5.69 -4.09 34.07
CA GLY A 222 -5.60 -5.10 35.13
C GLY A 222 -6.92 -5.35 35.87
N VAL A 223 -7.76 -4.32 36.03
CA VAL A 223 -9.13 -4.50 36.57
C VAL A 223 -9.97 -5.33 35.59
N LEU A 224 -9.92 -4.99 34.30
CA LEU A 224 -10.65 -5.69 33.25
C LEU A 224 -10.19 -7.13 33.07
N ASP A 225 -8.88 -7.41 33.20
CA ASP A 225 -8.34 -8.78 33.19
C ASP A 225 -8.94 -9.65 34.31
N ASN A 226 -9.19 -9.09 35.51
CA ASN A 226 -9.86 -9.81 36.58
C ASN A 226 -11.31 -10.16 36.21
N TYR A 227 -12.06 -9.22 35.63
CA TYR A 227 -13.42 -9.49 35.15
C TYR A 227 -13.45 -10.57 34.06
N ILE A 228 -12.49 -10.53 33.12
CA ILE A 228 -12.31 -11.56 32.10
C ILE A 228 -12.00 -12.91 32.76
N GLY A 229 -11.15 -12.94 33.79
CA GLY A 229 -10.87 -14.13 34.59
C GLY A 229 -12.11 -14.71 35.26
N GLU A 230 -12.94 -13.89 35.90
CA GLU A 230 -14.21 -14.31 36.52
C GLU A 230 -15.16 -14.92 35.49
N MET A 231 -15.33 -14.27 34.32
CA MET A 231 -16.18 -14.79 33.23
C MET A 231 -15.63 -16.09 32.65
N TRP A 232 -14.32 -16.17 32.45
CA TRP A 232 -13.65 -17.36 31.94
C TRP A 232 -13.79 -18.56 32.88
N SER A 233 -13.63 -18.34 34.20
CA SER A 233 -13.88 -19.37 35.21
C SER A 233 -15.34 -19.83 35.23
N ALA A 234 -16.29 -18.90 35.25
CA ALA A 234 -17.72 -19.22 35.26
C ALA A 234 -18.15 -20.02 34.02
N LEU A 235 -17.58 -19.71 32.86
CA LEU A 235 -17.85 -20.42 31.61
C LEU A 235 -17.42 -21.90 31.69
N LYS A 236 -16.27 -22.19 32.31
CA LYS A 236 -15.79 -23.58 32.50
C LYS A 236 -16.59 -24.36 33.55
N GLU A 237 -17.24 -23.66 34.48
CA GLU A 237 -18.08 -24.28 35.51
C GLU A 237 -19.50 -24.61 35.01
N ARG A 238 -19.84 -24.25 33.76
CA ARG A 238 -21.15 -24.55 33.17
C ARG A 238 -21.37 -26.07 33.11
N PRO A 239 -22.54 -26.58 33.54
CA PRO A 239 -22.86 -28.01 33.45
C PRO A 239 -22.80 -28.58 32.03
N GLY A 240 -23.08 -27.74 31.01
CA GLY A 240 -23.06 -28.12 29.59
C GLY A 240 -21.72 -27.89 28.88
N TYR A 241 -20.70 -27.33 29.54
CA TYR A 241 -19.47 -26.84 28.89
C TYR A 241 -18.80 -27.91 27.99
N GLU A 242 -18.74 -29.16 28.43
CA GLU A 242 -18.11 -30.26 27.67
C GLU A 242 -18.81 -30.56 26.33
N ASN A 243 -20.10 -30.23 26.21
CA ASN A 243 -20.91 -30.45 25.00
C ASN A 243 -21.18 -29.15 24.21
N GLU A 244 -20.67 -28.01 24.70
CA GLU A 244 -20.82 -26.69 24.10
C GLU A 244 -19.52 -26.25 23.40
N ASN A 245 -19.62 -25.79 22.16
CA ASN A 245 -18.46 -25.32 21.39
C ASN A 245 -18.22 -23.81 21.58
N TRP A 246 -17.47 -23.43 22.63
CA TRP A 246 -17.22 -22.03 22.99
C TRP A 246 -16.00 -21.39 22.30
N LEU A 247 -16.16 -20.17 21.80
CA LEU A 247 -15.05 -19.27 21.44
C LEU A 247 -15.12 -18.02 22.30
N ILE A 248 -14.01 -17.66 22.96
CA ILE A 248 -13.89 -16.37 23.66
C ILE A 248 -13.06 -15.44 22.79
N ILE A 249 -13.63 -14.31 22.38
CA ILE A 249 -12.93 -13.26 21.65
C ILE A 249 -12.78 -12.06 22.58
N VAL A 250 -11.55 -11.70 22.95
CA VAL A 250 -11.25 -10.46 23.65
C VAL A 250 -10.58 -9.52 22.66
N THR A 251 -11.17 -8.35 22.42
CA THR A 251 -10.68 -7.42 21.40
C THR A 251 -10.88 -5.97 21.82
N SER A 252 -10.05 -5.06 21.29
CA SER A 252 -10.23 -3.62 21.43
C SER A 252 -10.88 -3.07 20.17
N ASN A 253 -11.77 -2.10 20.32
CA ASN A 253 -12.40 -1.40 19.20
C ASN A 253 -11.43 -0.38 18.53
N TYR A 254 -10.58 0.27 19.32
CA TYR A 254 -9.51 1.17 18.88
C TYR A 254 -8.40 1.26 19.94
N GLY A 255 -7.35 2.03 19.66
CA GLY A 255 -6.18 2.17 20.54
C GLY A 255 -6.28 3.22 21.64
N GLY A 256 -7.23 4.15 21.54
CA GLY A 256 -7.30 5.32 22.41
C GLY A 256 -6.99 6.62 21.67
N ASP A 257 -7.41 7.74 22.27
CA ASP A 257 -7.18 9.07 21.72
C ASP A 257 -5.68 9.44 21.76
N VAL A 258 -5.22 10.12 20.71
CA VAL A 258 -3.83 10.56 20.58
C VAL A 258 -3.78 12.06 20.34
N GLN A 259 -2.95 12.76 21.10
CA GLN A 259 -2.59 14.13 20.78
C GLN A 259 -1.43 14.14 19.79
N MET A 260 -1.72 14.47 18.54
CA MET A 260 -0.71 14.68 17.52
C MET A 260 0.06 15.97 17.79
N VAL A 261 1.38 15.92 17.65
CA VAL A 261 2.19 17.15 17.60
C VAL A 261 2.04 17.74 16.21
N GLU A 262 1.72 19.03 16.13
CA GLU A 262 1.57 19.76 14.87
C GLU A 262 2.77 19.50 13.92
N GLY A 263 2.48 19.06 12.70
CA GLY A 263 3.48 18.74 11.68
C GLY A 263 4.17 17.37 11.82
N LYS A 264 3.71 16.49 12.72
CA LYS A 264 4.16 15.09 12.78
C LYS A 264 3.04 14.12 12.38
N GLU A 265 3.32 13.32 11.38
CA GLU A 265 2.50 12.20 10.94
C GLU A 265 3.07 10.88 11.44
N PHE A 266 2.22 9.86 11.57
CA PHE A 266 2.69 8.49 11.79
C PHE A 266 3.39 7.95 10.54
N ALA A 267 4.37 7.06 10.75
CA ALA A 267 5.14 6.49 9.65
C ALA A 267 4.31 5.54 8.76
N ASP A 268 3.35 4.84 9.36
CA ASP A 268 2.43 3.88 8.74
C ASP A 268 1.27 3.56 9.71
N HIS A 269 0.29 2.75 9.29
CA HIS A 269 -0.86 2.40 10.15
C HIS A 269 -0.49 1.61 11.42
N TYR A 270 0.63 0.87 11.46
CA TYR A 270 1.07 0.17 12.67
C TYR A 270 1.78 1.10 13.66
N ALA A 271 2.37 2.20 13.17
CA ALA A 271 2.91 3.27 13.99
C ALA A 271 1.80 4.16 14.59
N ASP A 272 0.63 4.21 13.94
CA ASP A 272 -0.56 4.89 14.45
C ASP A 272 -1.15 4.16 15.65
N VAL A 273 -0.84 4.67 16.83
CA VAL A 273 -1.27 4.04 18.08
C VAL A 273 -2.78 4.12 18.28
N SER A 274 -3.49 5.07 17.66
CA SER A 274 -4.96 5.17 17.73
C SER A 274 -5.63 4.00 16.98
N ARG A 275 -4.97 3.45 15.96
CA ARG A 275 -5.41 2.24 15.25
C ARG A 275 -5.00 0.95 15.97
N ASN A 276 -4.01 0.97 16.85
CA ASN A 276 -3.49 -0.27 17.43
C ASN A 276 -4.53 -0.96 18.33
N THR A 277 -4.93 -2.18 18.01
CA THR A 277 -5.86 -2.99 18.80
C THR A 277 -5.21 -4.25 19.37
N PHE A 278 -5.72 -4.71 20.51
CA PHE A 278 -5.47 -6.05 21.00
C PHE A 278 -6.54 -6.98 20.43
N THR A 279 -6.20 -8.21 20.09
CA THR A 279 -7.19 -9.27 19.87
C THR A 279 -6.65 -10.62 20.31
N LEU A 280 -7.48 -11.39 20.99
CA LEU A 280 -7.24 -12.76 21.43
C LEU A 280 -8.49 -13.60 21.19
N MET A 281 -8.32 -14.72 20.49
CA MET A 281 -9.38 -15.70 20.20
C MET A 281 -9.01 -17.02 20.85
N TYR A 282 -9.77 -17.41 21.87
CA TYR A 282 -9.45 -18.51 22.76
C TYR A 282 -10.47 -19.65 22.67
N ASN A 283 -9.95 -20.87 22.61
CA ASN A 283 -10.66 -22.11 22.89
C ASN A 283 -9.62 -23.12 23.41
N GLU A 284 -9.96 -23.93 24.42
CA GLU A 284 -9.01 -24.85 25.08
C GLU A 284 -8.31 -25.84 24.14
N ARG A 285 -8.89 -26.10 22.97
CA ARG A 285 -8.34 -27.03 21.98
C ARG A 285 -7.35 -26.38 21.02
N LEU A 286 -7.17 -25.06 21.10
CA LEU A 286 -6.27 -24.35 20.20
C LEU A 286 -4.83 -24.50 20.66
N VAL A 287 -3.93 -24.53 19.69
CA VAL A 287 -2.50 -24.30 19.91
C VAL A 287 -2.27 -22.79 19.91
N SER A 288 -1.37 -22.30 20.76
CA SER A 288 -0.95 -20.89 20.75
C SER A 288 -0.43 -20.46 19.38
N GLN A 289 -1.03 -19.40 18.82
CA GLN A 289 -0.64 -18.77 17.57
C GLN A 289 -0.50 -17.26 17.78
N ILE A 290 0.65 -16.68 17.41
CA ILE A 290 0.86 -15.24 17.45
C ILE A 290 0.83 -14.66 16.02
N GLN A 291 0.08 -13.58 15.83
CA GLN A 291 0.18 -12.73 14.64
C GLN A 291 0.97 -11.48 15.01
N ALA A 292 2.16 -11.33 14.42
CA ALA A 292 2.99 -10.14 14.57
C ALA A 292 2.72 -9.16 13.42
N ALA A 293 3.00 -7.87 13.64
CA ALA A 293 3.08 -6.91 12.53
C ALA A 293 4.14 -7.38 11.52
N PRO A 294 3.91 -7.23 10.20
CA PRO A 294 4.92 -7.48 9.20
C PRO A 294 6.09 -6.51 9.41
N GLY A 295 7.33 -7.01 9.34
CA GLY A 295 8.50 -6.12 9.34
C GLY A 295 8.67 -5.42 7.99
N ASN A 296 9.44 -4.33 7.95
CA ASN A 296 9.72 -3.61 6.70
C ASN A 296 10.44 -4.47 5.65
N THR A 297 11.17 -5.51 6.08
CA THR A 297 11.78 -6.50 5.18
C THR A 297 10.78 -7.49 4.57
N ALA A 298 9.50 -7.44 4.99
CA ALA A 298 8.42 -8.24 4.42
C ALA A 298 7.83 -7.61 3.14
N LEU A 299 8.17 -6.36 2.83
CA LEU A 299 7.77 -5.70 1.59
C LEU A 299 8.76 -6.07 0.49
N SER A 300 8.23 -6.67 -0.58
CA SER A 300 8.98 -6.89 -1.80
C SER A 300 8.60 -5.83 -2.83
N TYR A 301 9.57 -5.33 -3.58
CA TYR A 301 9.31 -4.43 -4.68
C TYR A 301 8.66 -5.19 -5.83
N SER A 302 7.34 -5.10 -5.94
CA SER A 302 6.56 -5.60 -7.06
C SER A 302 6.59 -4.58 -8.19
N PHE A 303 6.86 -5.04 -9.42
CA PHE A 303 6.95 -4.16 -10.58
C PHE A 303 6.40 -4.85 -11.82
N SER A 304 5.77 -4.04 -12.69
CA SER A 304 5.50 -4.32 -14.09
C SER A 304 6.04 -3.15 -14.90
N THR A 305 7.02 -3.36 -15.77
CA THR A 305 7.72 -2.26 -16.47
C THR A 305 8.12 -2.62 -17.90
N PRO A 306 8.15 -1.67 -18.85
CA PRO A 306 8.65 -1.93 -20.20
C PRO A 306 10.12 -2.38 -20.21
N ALA A 307 10.45 -3.27 -21.15
CA ALA A 307 11.82 -3.72 -21.37
C ALA A 307 12.49 -2.85 -22.44
N TRP A 308 13.37 -1.95 -22.01
CA TRP A 308 14.03 -0.98 -22.89
C TRP A 308 15.32 -1.54 -23.50
N SER A 309 15.58 -1.22 -24.76
CA SER A 309 16.88 -1.49 -25.39
C SER A 309 17.15 -0.61 -26.61
N TYR A 310 18.30 -0.79 -27.25
CA TYR A 310 18.71 0.01 -28.41
C TYR A 310 19.59 -0.77 -29.38
N ASP A 311 19.21 -0.78 -30.66
CA ASP A 311 20.06 -1.20 -31.79
C ASP A 311 19.94 -0.17 -32.91
N TYR A 312 21.02 0.57 -33.14
CA TYR A 312 21.02 1.62 -34.18
C TYR A 312 20.66 1.06 -35.57
N ARG A 313 21.05 -0.19 -35.86
CA ARG A 313 20.81 -0.84 -37.16
C ARG A 313 19.37 -1.30 -37.35
N ASN A 314 18.58 -1.32 -36.27
CA ASN A 314 17.19 -1.71 -36.30
C ASN A 314 16.29 -0.52 -35.92
N PRO A 315 15.88 0.34 -36.88
CA PRO A 315 15.06 1.51 -36.58
C PRO A 315 13.62 1.17 -36.17
N ASN A 316 13.16 -0.07 -36.38
CA ASN A 316 11.80 -0.51 -36.05
C ASN A 316 11.84 -1.84 -35.28
N PRO A 317 12.33 -1.85 -34.02
CA PRO A 317 12.42 -3.07 -33.24
C PRO A 317 11.03 -3.55 -32.79
N ASN A 318 10.84 -4.87 -32.75
CA ASN A 318 9.61 -5.52 -32.27
C ASN A 318 9.85 -6.43 -31.05
N ARG A 319 11.03 -6.34 -30.43
CA ARG A 319 11.47 -7.19 -29.31
C ARG A 319 11.71 -6.41 -28.01
N TYR A 320 11.61 -5.09 -28.06
CA TYR A 320 11.87 -4.18 -26.94
C TYR A 320 11.23 -2.83 -27.27
N ALA A 321 10.96 -2.05 -26.23
CA ALA A 321 10.71 -0.63 -26.38
C ALA A 321 12.05 0.09 -26.61
N GLU A 322 12.16 0.91 -27.65
CA GLU A 322 13.37 1.70 -27.91
C GLU A 322 13.31 3.04 -27.17
N SER A 323 12.16 3.70 -27.19
CA SER A 323 11.93 4.92 -26.43
C SER A 323 10.46 5.20 -26.17
N ALA A 324 10.22 5.96 -25.10
CA ALA A 324 9.00 6.71 -24.91
C ALA A 324 9.32 8.19 -24.79
N ARG A 325 8.39 9.05 -25.21
CA ARG A 325 8.53 10.52 -25.17
C ARG A 325 7.30 11.18 -24.58
N LEU A 326 7.49 12.35 -23.99
CA LEU A 326 6.39 13.24 -23.65
C LEU A 326 5.83 13.94 -24.90
N GLY A 327 4.55 14.31 -24.82
CA GLY A 327 3.89 15.19 -25.79
C GLY A 327 4.35 16.64 -25.65
N ASN A 328 4.51 17.11 -24.41
CA ASN A 328 5.06 18.43 -24.12
C ASN A 328 6.60 18.45 -24.21
N THR A 329 7.16 19.66 -24.30
CA THR A 329 8.61 19.89 -24.34
C THR A 329 9.12 20.77 -23.20
N GLU A 330 8.27 21.18 -22.26
CA GLU A 330 8.67 22.02 -21.11
C GLU A 330 9.18 21.18 -19.94
N MET A 331 8.60 19.99 -19.72
CA MET A 331 8.96 19.12 -18.62
C MET A 331 10.43 18.70 -18.67
N GLY A 332 11.12 18.83 -17.54
CA GLY A 332 12.54 18.53 -17.38
C GLY A 332 13.52 19.58 -17.91
N GLU A 333 13.05 20.77 -18.32
CA GLU A 333 13.95 21.91 -18.63
C GLU A 333 14.71 22.36 -17.37
N PHE A 334 15.93 22.88 -17.57
CA PHE A 334 16.71 23.50 -16.50
C PHE A 334 16.65 25.02 -16.65
N TYR A 335 16.20 25.68 -15.59
CA TYR A 335 16.05 27.12 -15.54
C TYR A 335 17.26 27.77 -14.86
N PHE A 336 17.58 28.99 -15.30
CA PHE A 336 18.68 29.78 -14.79
C PHE A 336 18.19 31.20 -14.54
N ASN A 337 18.52 31.76 -13.38
CA ASN A 337 18.14 33.13 -13.05
C ASN A 337 19.02 34.17 -13.80
N ASP A 338 18.73 35.45 -13.58
CA ASP A 338 19.47 36.58 -14.21
C ASP A 338 20.98 36.60 -13.92
N LYS A 339 21.44 35.85 -12.91
CA LYS A 339 22.87 35.69 -12.54
C LYS A 339 23.49 34.42 -13.11
N ASN A 340 22.78 33.69 -13.98
CA ASN A 340 23.14 32.36 -14.49
C ASN A 340 23.21 31.27 -13.41
N GLU A 341 22.63 31.48 -12.23
CA GLU A 341 22.54 30.43 -11.21
C GLU A 341 21.41 29.47 -11.60
N ILE A 342 21.65 28.16 -11.49
CA ILE A 342 20.64 27.14 -11.76
C ILE A 342 19.53 27.21 -10.71
N GLU A 343 18.28 27.09 -11.12
CA GLU A 343 17.18 26.77 -10.20
C GLU A 343 17.35 25.33 -9.70
N PRO A 344 17.29 25.07 -8.39
CA PRO A 344 17.54 23.74 -7.85
C PRO A 344 16.65 22.66 -8.46
N VAL A 345 17.22 21.50 -8.76
CA VAL A 345 16.48 20.39 -9.38
C VAL A 345 17.03 19.05 -8.90
N THR A 346 16.14 18.08 -8.72
CA THR A 346 16.48 16.68 -8.47
C THR A 346 15.84 15.77 -9.51
N ILE A 347 16.61 14.86 -10.07
CA ILE A 347 16.11 13.78 -10.93
C ILE A 347 16.44 12.46 -10.24
N GLN A 348 15.42 11.64 -9.99
CA GLN A 348 15.57 10.32 -9.38
C GLN A 348 14.85 9.26 -10.21
N PHE A 349 15.43 8.06 -10.32
CA PHE A 349 14.76 6.91 -10.91
C PHE A 349 15.39 5.61 -10.43
N PHE A 350 14.64 4.52 -10.55
CA PHE A 350 15.12 3.18 -10.29
C PHE A 350 15.58 2.54 -11.60
N LEU A 351 16.69 1.83 -11.53
CA LEU A 351 17.34 1.22 -12.69
C LEU A 351 17.72 -0.22 -12.38
N SER A 352 17.42 -1.11 -13.31
CA SER A 352 18.01 -2.44 -13.38
C SER A 352 18.26 -2.84 -14.84
N SER A 353 18.91 -3.97 -15.03
CA SER A 353 19.35 -4.50 -16.31
C SER A 353 19.18 -6.02 -16.30
N SER A 354 18.93 -6.62 -17.46
CA SER A 354 18.83 -8.10 -17.56
C SER A 354 20.18 -8.82 -17.39
N VAL A 355 21.26 -8.07 -17.13
CA VAL A 355 22.64 -8.55 -17.00
C VAL A 355 23.38 -7.71 -15.97
N TYR A 356 24.38 -8.31 -15.33
CA TYR A 356 25.25 -7.67 -14.33
C TYR A 356 25.89 -6.36 -14.83
N ASN A 357 26.40 -6.36 -16.06
CA ASN A 357 26.95 -5.17 -16.73
C ASN A 357 26.07 -4.80 -17.91
N SER A 358 25.41 -3.64 -17.86
CA SER A 358 24.56 -3.19 -18.97
C SER A 358 25.38 -2.75 -20.20
N ARG A 359 24.71 -2.65 -21.35
CA ARG A 359 25.26 -2.00 -22.54
C ARG A 359 25.14 -0.50 -22.47
N LYS A 360 25.80 0.13 -23.43
CA LYS A 360 25.94 1.57 -23.55
C LYS A 360 24.68 2.21 -24.15
N TYR A 361 23.59 2.10 -23.41
CA TYR A 361 22.30 2.66 -23.79
C TYR A 361 22.10 4.02 -23.13
N VAL A 362 21.36 4.88 -23.82
CA VAL A 362 20.75 6.07 -23.19
C VAL A 362 19.62 5.56 -22.30
N ILE A 363 19.54 6.10 -21.10
CA ILE A 363 18.57 5.72 -20.08
C ILE A 363 17.43 6.73 -20.07
N LEU A 364 17.80 8.01 -19.99
CA LEU A 364 16.90 9.17 -20.02
C LEU A 364 17.53 10.27 -20.85
N SER A 365 16.73 11.05 -21.56
CA SER A 365 17.23 12.22 -22.27
C SER A 365 16.20 13.30 -22.42
N LYS A 366 16.68 14.54 -22.45
CA LYS A 366 15.96 15.71 -22.91
C LYS A 366 16.88 16.47 -23.85
N SER A 367 17.03 15.93 -25.05
CA SER A 367 17.99 16.42 -26.03
C SER A 367 17.52 16.08 -27.44
N SER A 368 17.52 17.08 -28.31
CA SER A 368 17.22 16.92 -29.74
C SER A 368 18.47 16.52 -30.55
N ASN A 369 19.66 16.85 -30.01
CA ASN A 369 20.93 16.64 -30.66
C ASN A 369 22.03 16.50 -29.60
N MET A 370 22.82 15.43 -29.72
CA MET A 370 24.00 15.14 -28.93
C MET A 370 25.19 14.82 -29.84
N ASP A 371 25.50 15.64 -30.86
CA ASP A 371 26.57 15.29 -31.79
C ASP A 371 27.96 15.55 -31.19
N GLU A 372 28.68 14.47 -30.84
CA GLU A 372 30.01 14.58 -30.26
C GLU A 372 31.06 15.04 -31.28
N LYS A 373 30.88 14.72 -32.57
CA LYS A 373 31.88 15.01 -33.61
C LYS A 373 31.93 16.49 -33.91
N THR A 374 30.77 17.12 -34.05
CA THR A 374 30.65 18.55 -34.35
C THR A 374 30.64 19.40 -33.08
N LYS A 375 30.53 18.77 -31.90
CA LYS A 375 30.35 19.46 -30.60
C LYS A 375 29.10 20.35 -30.60
N VAL A 376 28.09 19.93 -31.36
CA VAL A 376 26.80 20.59 -31.45
C VAL A 376 25.78 19.72 -30.75
N GLY A 377 25.18 20.24 -29.69
CA GLY A 377 24.06 19.58 -29.04
C GLY A 377 23.30 20.51 -28.11
N ASN A 378 22.27 19.99 -27.48
CA ASN A 378 21.42 20.71 -26.54
C ASN A 378 20.92 19.83 -25.40
N GLY A 379 20.45 20.47 -24.34
CA GLY A 379 19.76 19.78 -23.25
C GLY A 379 20.66 18.80 -22.50
N TRP A 380 20.07 17.72 -21.98
CA TRP A 380 20.75 16.77 -21.09
C TRP A 380 20.41 15.29 -21.37
N PHE A 381 21.24 14.38 -20.87
CA PHE A 381 21.00 12.94 -20.98
C PHE A 381 21.76 12.13 -19.93
N PHE A 382 21.19 10.97 -19.56
CA PHE A 382 21.82 9.88 -18.83
C PHE A 382 22.15 8.72 -19.77
N HIS A 383 23.34 8.14 -19.63
CA HIS A 383 23.68 6.91 -20.34
C HIS A 383 24.68 6.05 -19.55
N PHE A 384 24.81 4.79 -19.96
CA PHE A 384 25.93 3.94 -19.52
C PHE A 384 27.23 4.31 -20.27
N ASN A 385 28.33 4.43 -19.52
CA ASN A 385 29.64 4.83 -20.03
C ASN A 385 30.41 3.65 -20.66
N ALA A 386 31.35 3.97 -21.56
CA ALA A 386 32.20 3.06 -22.32
C ALA A 386 33.62 2.82 -21.73
N ASP A 387 33.79 2.79 -20.41
CA ASP A 387 35.08 2.43 -19.82
C ASP A 387 35.23 0.90 -19.66
N THR A 388 36.34 0.45 -19.07
CA THR A 388 36.82 -0.95 -19.11
C THR A 388 35.80 -1.99 -18.62
N ASN A 389 34.71 -1.58 -17.97
CA ASN A 389 33.67 -2.46 -17.43
C ASN A 389 32.23 -2.13 -17.87
N ASN A 390 31.98 -1.04 -18.62
CA ASN A 390 30.63 -0.54 -18.96
C ASN A 390 29.67 -0.36 -17.76
N ARG A 391 30.19 0.02 -16.59
CA ARG A 391 29.40 0.06 -15.34
C ARG A 391 28.94 1.44 -14.91
N ARG A 392 29.58 2.49 -15.40
CA ARG A 392 29.32 3.84 -14.90
C ARG A 392 28.10 4.45 -15.55
N ILE A 393 27.35 5.20 -14.78
CA ILE A 393 26.34 6.10 -15.32
C ILE A 393 26.97 7.48 -15.50
N CYS A 394 26.75 8.07 -16.67
CA CYS A 394 27.13 9.43 -16.97
C CYS A 394 25.90 10.30 -17.14
N PHE A 395 26.00 11.52 -16.64
CA PHE A 395 25.11 12.62 -16.95
C PHE A 395 25.87 13.66 -17.77
N GLY A 396 25.31 14.11 -18.89
CA GLY A 396 25.97 15.04 -19.81
C GLY A 396 25.04 16.10 -20.38
N PHE A 397 25.65 17.13 -20.99
CA PHE A 397 24.96 18.18 -21.73
C PHE A 397 25.41 18.26 -23.18
N GLY A 398 24.46 18.50 -24.08
CA GLY A 398 24.69 18.74 -25.50
C GLY A 398 25.67 17.76 -26.16
N GLY A 399 26.70 18.27 -26.83
CA GLY A 399 27.71 17.42 -27.49
C GLY A 399 28.76 16.81 -26.54
N LYS A 400 28.67 17.04 -25.22
CA LYS A 400 29.68 16.62 -24.24
C LYS A 400 29.38 15.22 -23.69
N ARG A 401 30.35 14.32 -23.83
CA ARG A 401 30.25 12.91 -23.41
C ARG A 401 29.74 12.72 -21.97
N TRP A 402 30.24 13.50 -21.02
CA TRP A 402 29.74 13.53 -19.64
C TRP A 402 30.16 14.83 -18.94
N LEU A 403 29.34 15.29 -17.99
CA LEU A 403 29.61 16.37 -17.06
C LEU A 403 29.94 15.81 -15.67
N ILE A 404 29.16 14.85 -15.20
CA ILE A 404 29.45 14.05 -14.01
C ILE A 404 29.20 12.58 -14.32
N GLN A 405 29.93 11.70 -13.65
CA GLN A 405 29.77 10.26 -13.74
C GLN A 405 29.86 9.65 -12.36
N THR A 406 29.32 8.46 -12.19
CA THR A 406 29.48 7.68 -10.96
C THR A 406 30.97 7.33 -10.71
N LYS A 407 31.30 6.91 -9.48
CA LYS A 407 32.62 6.41 -9.06
C LYS A 407 32.52 5.05 -8.35
N ASP A 408 33.64 4.30 -8.39
CA ASP A 408 33.91 3.07 -7.62
C ASP A 408 32.85 1.95 -7.71
N GLU A 409 32.31 1.71 -8.91
CA GLU A 409 31.23 0.78 -9.22
C GLU A 409 31.66 -0.69 -9.33
N ASN A 410 32.80 -1.04 -8.76
CA ASN A 410 33.36 -2.39 -8.91
C ASN A 410 32.49 -3.48 -8.23
N ASN A 411 31.57 -3.08 -7.35
CA ASN A 411 30.65 -3.97 -6.64
C ASN A 411 29.17 -3.71 -6.99
N LEU A 412 28.85 -2.84 -7.95
CA LEU A 412 27.46 -2.63 -8.38
C LEU A 412 27.03 -3.72 -9.35
N ASP A 413 25.92 -4.38 -9.03
CA ASP A 413 25.29 -5.41 -9.85
C ASP A 413 24.02 -4.84 -10.48
N TRP A 414 24.11 -4.38 -11.72
CA TRP A 414 22.95 -3.81 -12.42
C TRP A 414 21.84 -4.84 -12.69
N SER A 415 22.03 -6.13 -12.42
CA SER A 415 20.92 -7.08 -12.42
C SER A 415 20.01 -6.98 -11.19
N GLN A 416 20.45 -6.26 -10.16
CA GLN A 416 19.62 -5.80 -9.05
C GLN A 416 19.05 -4.40 -9.33
N TRP A 417 17.98 -4.06 -8.62
CA TRP A 417 17.42 -2.72 -8.66
C TRP A 417 18.28 -1.76 -7.83
N HIS A 418 18.62 -0.63 -8.42
CA HIS A 418 19.34 0.47 -7.79
C HIS A 418 18.57 1.77 -7.94
N VAL A 419 18.82 2.71 -7.03
CA VAL A 419 18.25 4.06 -7.07
C VAL A 419 19.34 5.02 -7.53
N LEU A 420 19.11 5.74 -8.63
CA LEU A 420 19.99 6.82 -9.06
C LEU A 420 19.33 8.16 -8.80
N THR A 421 20.04 9.03 -8.09
CA THR A 421 19.58 10.40 -7.81
C THR A 421 20.65 11.40 -8.24
N LEU A 422 20.26 12.40 -9.01
CA LEU A 422 21.10 13.53 -9.40
C LEU A 422 20.48 14.82 -8.86
N THR A 423 21.24 15.59 -8.09
CA THR A 423 20.87 16.95 -7.70
C THR A 423 21.74 17.97 -8.42
N LEU A 424 21.14 19.10 -8.80
CA LEU A 424 21.84 20.30 -9.27
C LEU A 424 21.35 21.50 -8.48
N GLU A 425 22.27 22.29 -7.94
CA GLU A 425 21.96 23.48 -7.15
C GLU A 425 23.07 24.54 -7.24
N PRO A 426 22.79 25.81 -6.92
CA PRO A 426 23.85 26.78 -6.61
C PRO A 426 24.76 26.23 -5.51
N ASN A 427 26.07 26.38 -5.67
CA ASN A 427 27.02 25.79 -4.73
C ASN A 427 26.89 26.49 -3.35
N PRO A 428 26.55 25.75 -2.28
CA PRO A 428 26.38 26.33 -0.95
C PRO A 428 27.70 26.78 -0.31
N ASP A 429 28.86 26.36 -0.84
CA ASP A 429 30.17 26.82 -0.36
C ASP A 429 30.35 28.32 -0.65
N PRO A 430 30.46 29.19 0.38
CA PRO A 430 30.61 30.63 0.18
C PRO A 430 31.91 31.00 -0.55
N LYS A 431 32.87 30.08 -0.69
CA LYS A 431 34.09 30.27 -1.50
C LYS A 431 33.86 30.03 -3.00
N LYS A 432 32.70 29.50 -3.39
CA LYS A 432 32.32 29.18 -4.77
C LYS A 432 30.93 29.75 -5.13
N PRO A 433 30.67 31.05 -4.89
CA PRO A 433 29.32 31.62 -5.00
C PRO A 433 28.78 31.68 -6.44
N ALA A 434 29.63 31.55 -7.45
CA ALA A 434 29.27 31.57 -8.87
C ALA A 434 29.43 30.19 -9.53
N ASN A 435 29.22 29.14 -8.74
CA ASN A 435 29.30 27.77 -9.20
C ASN A 435 27.99 27.02 -9.00
N THR A 436 27.75 26.06 -9.87
CA THR A 436 26.77 25.00 -9.70
C THR A 436 27.45 23.79 -9.05
N LEU A 437 26.74 23.14 -8.15
CA LEU A 437 27.09 21.87 -7.55
C LEU A 437 26.23 20.77 -8.20
N LEU A 438 26.88 19.70 -8.65
CA LEU A 438 26.21 18.49 -9.13
C LEU A 438 26.58 17.34 -8.21
N THR A 439 25.57 16.61 -7.73
CA THR A 439 25.78 15.49 -6.82
C THR A 439 25.01 14.27 -7.32
N ILE A 440 25.71 13.14 -7.48
CA ILE A 440 25.10 11.84 -7.74
C ILE A 440 25.10 11.02 -6.47
N TYR A 441 23.94 10.42 -6.19
CA TYR A 441 23.75 9.41 -5.17
C TYR A 441 23.38 8.08 -5.83
N ILE A 442 23.82 6.98 -5.22
CA ILE A 442 23.41 5.62 -5.58
C ILE A 442 22.86 4.99 -4.30
N ASP A 443 21.65 4.44 -4.38
CA ASP A 443 20.98 3.73 -3.28
C ASP A 443 20.88 4.59 -2.00
N GLY A 444 20.66 5.90 -2.18
CA GLY A 444 20.59 6.88 -1.09
C GLY A 444 21.94 7.42 -0.61
N GLU A 445 23.05 6.80 -1.03
CA GLU A 445 24.41 7.15 -0.58
C GLU A 445 25.14 8.05 -1.56
N LEU A 446 25.94 8.99 -1.02
CA LEU A 446 26.74 9.90 -1.84
C LEU A 446 27.76 9.12 -2.67
N ASN A 447 27.68 9.21 -4.00
CA ASN A 447 28.60 8.52 -4.90
C ASN A 447 29.64 9.48 -5.50
N ASN A 448 29.21 10.61 -6.06
CA ASN A 448 30.13 11.60 -6.62
C ASN A 448 29.57 13.02 -6.53
N GLN A 449 30.48 13.99 -6.48
CA GLN A 449 30.15 15.40 -6.42
C GLN A 449 31.17 16.21 -7.22
N LEU A 450 30.70 17.11 -8.08
CA LEU A 450 31.51 18.01 -8.89
C LEU A 450 30.94 19.42 -8.86
N SER A 451 31.79 20.42 -9.04
CA SER A 451 31.36 21.81 -9.11
C SER A 451 31.96 22.50 -10.32
N TYR A 452 31.12 23.26 -11.02
CA TYR A 452 31.44 23.98 -12.25
C TYR A 452 31.05 25.44 -12.12
N LYS A 453 31.70 26.33 -12.86
CA LYS A 453 31.25 27.73 -12.93
C LYS A 453 29.87 27.79 -13.57
N ASN A 454 29.00 28.67 -13.11
CA ASN A 454 27.66 28.90 -13.67
C ASN A 454 27.70 29.10 -15.19
N SER A 455 28.66 29.91 -15.67
CA SER A 455 28.85 30.15 -17.10
C SER A 455 29.18 28.88 -17.89
N GLU A 456 29.89 27.91 -17.31
CA GLU A 456 30.22 26.65 -17.99
C GLU A 456 29.00 25.74 -18.10
N ILE A 457 28.12 25.74 -17.10
CA ILE A 457 26.85 25.02 -17.10
C ILE A 457 25.90 25.62 -18.13
N VAL A 458 25.68 26.94 -18.10
CA VAL A 458 24.81 27.62 -19.07
C VAL A 458 25.32 27.44 -20.49
N ASN A 459 26.61 27.66 -20.74
CA ASN A 459 27.19 27.47 -22.07
C ASN A 459 27.11 26.01 -22.52
N GLY A 460 27.17 25.05 -21.59
CA GLY A 460 27.06 23.62 -21.87
C GLY A 460 25.63 23.19 -22.21
N TYR A 461 24.64 23.74 -21.53
CA TYR A 461 23.23 23.41 -21.70
C TYR A 461 22.63 24.04 -22.97
N THR A 462 23.00 25.31 -23.24
CA THR A 462 22.44 26.15 -24.31
C THR A 462 23.29 26.19 -25.59
N GLN A 463 24.20 25.23 -25.78
CA GLN A 463 25.30 25.24 -26.78
C GLN A 463 24.91 25.67 -28.20
N ASN A 464 23.64 25.52 -28.64
CA ASN A 464 23.24 25.93 -29.97
C ASN A 464 21.80 26.51 -30.04
N LYS A 465 21.69 27.78 -30.47
CA LYS A 465 20.39 28.44 -30.76
C LYS A 465 19.59 27.78 -31.90
N SER A 466 20.24 26.97 -32.73
CA SER A 466 19.61 26.22 -33.84
C SER A 466 18.92 24.94 -33.36
N PHE A 467 19.18 24.51 -32.12
CA PHE A 467 18.60 23.34 -31.49
C PHE A 467 18.33 23.69 -30.01
N PRO A 468 17.34 24.55 -29.69
CA PRO A 468 17.08 24.89 -28.29
C PRO A 468 16.59 23.65 -27.52
N SER A 469 16.93 23.53 -26.23
CA SER A 469 16.47 22.41 -25.38
C SER A 469 14.95 22.31 -25.33
N THR A 470 14.28 23.46 -25.40
CA THR A 470 12.82 23.62 -25.38
C THR A 470 12.09 22.94 -26.54
N ASP A 471 12.79 22.54 -27.60
CA ASP A 471 12.22 21.77 -28.71
C ASP A 471 12.32 20.25 -28.48
N ALA A 472 13.06 19.82 -27.44
CA ALA A 472 13.29 18.41 -27.14
C ALA A 472 12.31 17.91 -26.07
N PRO A 473 11.48 16.89 -26.37
CA PRO A 473 10.69 16.23 -25.34
C PRO A 473 11.63 15.47 -24.39
N LEU A 474 11.18 15.33 -23.15
CA LEU A 474 11.78 14.35 -22.24
C LEU A 474 11.49 12.95 -22.77
N ARG A 475 12.47 12.04 -22.63
CA ARG A 475 12.41 10.66 -23.13
C ARG A 475 12.99 9.65 -22.14
N ILE A 476 12.38 8.48 -22.10
CA ILE A 476 12.97 7.24 -21.56
C ILE A 476 13.55 6.45 -22.74
N GLY A 477 14.77 5.93 -22.60
CA GLY A 477 15.47 5.20 -23.66
C GLY A 477 16.12 6.11 -24.71
N GLY A 478 16.03 5.73 -25.98
CA GLY A 478 16.69 6.42 -27.09
C GLY A 478 16.32 7.91 -27.24
N THR A 479 17.27 8.73 -27.66
CA THR A 479 17.11 10.18 -27.87
C THR A 479 16.25 10.54 -29.09
N GLU A 480 15.87 11.81 -29.25
CA GLU A 480 15.15 12.28 -30.44
C GLU A 480 15.85 11.91 -31.74
N ASN A 481 17.14 12.23 -31.82
CA ASN A 481 17.93 12.04 -33.02
C ASN A 481 18.87 10.83 -32.88
N ARG A 482 18.43 9.68 -33.43
CA ARG A 482 19.19 8.42 -33.44
C ARG A 482 20.57 8.55 -34.10
N ASP A 483 20.69 9.34 -35.16
CA ASP A 483 21.96 9.54 -35.88
C ASP A 483 22.96 10.32 -35.01
N SER A 484 22.45 11.34 -34.31
CA SER A 484 23.21 12.11 -33.35
C SER A 484 23.66 11.27 -32.16
N GLN A 485 22.76 10.46 -31.58
CA GLN A 485 23.14 9.48 -30.57
C GLN A 485 24.22 8.52 -31.07
N ASN A 486 24.09 8.00 -32.28
CA ASN A 486 25.10 7.12 -32.86
C ASN A 486 26.44 7.82 -33.17
N SER A 487 26.52 9.15 -33.06
CA SER A 487 27.79 9.88 -33.16
C SER A 487 28.60 9.83 -31.85
N GLN A 488 27.94 9.69 -30.70
CA GLN A 488 28.55 9.72 -29.36
C GLN A 488 29.41 8.48 -29.12
N GLN A 489 30.62 8.66 -28.61
CA GLN A 489 31.55 7.56 -28.31
C GLN A 489 30.94 6.51 -27.38
N ASN A 490 30.08 6.95 -26.45
CA ASN A 490 29.41 6.06 -25.52
C ASN A 490 28.30 5.24 -26.18
N THR A 491 27.55 5.74 -27.16
CA THR A 491 26.36 5.06 -27.70
C THR A 491 26.44 4.75 -29.20
N LYS A 492 27.60 4.96 -29.82
CA LYS A 492 27.90 4.62 -31.21
C LYS A 492 27.94 3.12 -31.44
N ASN A 493 27.42 2.69 -32.60
CA ASN A 493 27.43 1.32 -33.11
C ASN A 493 26.85 0.29 -32.13
N GLN A 494 25.91 0.69 -31.28
CA GLN A 494 25.28 -0.24 -30.34
C GLN A 494 24.36 -1.21 -31.06
N GLN A 495 24.30 -2.41 -30.50
CA GLN A 495 23.47 -3.50 -30.94
C GLN A 495 22.64 -3.98 -29.76
N PHE A 496 21.46 -4.50 -30.06
CA PHE A 496 20.60 -5.11 -29.05
C PHE A 496 21.35 -6.28 -28.38
N SER A 497 21.42 -6.30 -27.05
CA SER A 497 22.01 -7.44 -26.33
C SER A 497 21.48 -7.70 -24.92
N ASN A 498 20.91 -6.68 -24.28
CA ASN A 498 20.27 -6.78 -22.97
C ASN A 498 19.10 -5.81 -22.90
N TYR A 499 18.28 -5.98 -21.87
CA TYR A 499 17.26 -5.00 -21.51
C TYR A 499 17.75 -4.14 -20.35
N ILE A 500 17.28 -2.90 -20.30
CA ILE A 500 17.30 -2.06 -19.11
C ILE A 500 15.85 -1.80 -18.70
N TYR A 501 15.64 -1.60 -17.41
CA TYR A 501 14.33 -1.37 -16.81
C TYR A 501 14.42 -0.07 -16.01
N VAL A 502 13.53 0.88 -16.30
CA VAL A 502 13.51 2.21 -15.68
C VAL A 502 12.15 2.38 -15.04
N THR A 503 12.13 2.58 -13.73
CA THR A 503 10.90 2.79 -12.95
C THR A 503 11.06 3.98 -12.02
N ASN A 504 9.95 4.45 -11.46
CA ASN A 504 9.88 5.53 -10.49
C ASN A 504 10.67 6.78 -10.92
N LEU A 505 10.48 7.22 -12.17
CA LEU A 505 11.08 8.47 -12.65
C LEU A 505 10.42 9.65 -11.94
N GLN A 506 11.24 10.43 -11.25
CA GLN A 506 10.84 11.55 -10.40
C GLN A 506 11.65 12.79 -10.80
N ILE A 507 10.98 13.92 -10.98
CA ILE A 507 11.59 15.22 -11.23
C ILE A 507 11.06 16.21 -10.19
N TYR A 508 11.98 16.80 -9.42
CA TYR A 508 11.68 17.76 -8.38
C TYR A 508 12.23 19.14 -8.73
N ASP A 509 11.50 20.21 -8.37
CA ASP A 509 11.93 21.61 -8.47
C ASP A 509 12.77 22.11 -7.27
N VAL A 510 13.35 21.15 -6.53
CA VAL A 510 14.24 21.42 -5.40
C VAL A 510 15.43 20.46 -5.46
N ALA A 511 16.57 20.88 -4.94
CA ALA A 511 17.68 19.97 -4.65
C ALA A 511 17.41 19.29 -3.30
N ILE A 512 17.12 17.99 -3.32
CA ILE A 512 16.84 17.23 -2.10
C ILE A 512 18.14 17.10 -1.29
N PRO A 513 18.16 17.50 0.00
CA PRO A 513 19.33 17.36 0.86
C PRO A 513 19.77 15.90 1.02
N LYS A 514 21.06 15.68 1.31
CA LYS A 514 21.66 14.34 1.43
C LYS A 514 20.88 13.42 2.37
N GLU A 515 20.51 13.92 3.54
CA GLU A 515 19.78 13.15 4.56
C GLU A 515 18.42 12.66 4.06
N ASP A 516 17.74 13.48 3.26
CA ASP A 516 16.43 13.15 2.70
C ASP A 516 16.55 12.25 1.47
N VAL A 517 17.61 12.41 0.66
CA VAL A 517 17.93 11.44 -0.41
C VAL A 517 18.11 10.05 0.19
N ALA A 518 18.84 9.93 1.31
CA ALA A 518 18.99 8.65 2.00
C ALA A 518 17.66 8.13 2.58
N LEU A 519 16.83 9.02 3.14
CA LEU A 519 15.55 8.66 3.75
C LEU A 519 14.49 8.17 2.75
N TYR A 520 14.46 8.76 1.55
CA TYR A 520 13.44 8.50 0.54
C TYR A 520 13.91 7.62 -0.61
N ALA A 521 15.19 7.25 -0.66
CA ALA A 521 15.73 6.34 -1.67
C ALA A 521 14.98 4.99 -1.62
N GLY A 522 14.49 4.59 -2.79
CA GLY A 522 13.86 3.28 -2.98
C GLY A 522 12.37 3.23 -2.64
N LYS A 523 11.76 4.35 -2.22
CA LYS A 523 10.30 4.44 -2.03
C LYS A 523 9.59 4.56 -3.37
N ASN A 524 8.67 3.64 -3.65
CA ASN A 524 7.84 3.63 -4.85
C ASN A 524 6.42 4.14 -4.56
N GLN A 525 5.61 4.27 -5.62
CA GLN A 525 4.19 4.66 -5.58
C GLN A 525 3.88 5.87 -4.68
N LEU A 526 4.73 6.91 -4.73
CA LEU A 526 4.63 8.10 -3.88
C LEU A 526 3.28 8.84 -3.98
N HIS A 527 2.55 8.63 -5.07
CA HIS A 527 1.21 9.20 -5.28
C HIS A 527 0.13 8.61 -4.35
N LEU A 528 0.41 7.49 -3.69
CA LEU A 528 -0.44 6.95 -2.63
C LEU A 528 -0.26 7.70 -1.31
N LEU A 529 0.91 8.29 -1.09
CA LEU A 529 1.21 9.09 0.12
C LEU A 529 0.64 10.51 0.02
N LYS A 530 0.62 11.10 -1.18
CA LYS A 530 0.16 12.48 -1.43
C LYS A 530 0.82 13.46 -0.46
N ASP A 531 0.03 14.30 0.23
CA ASP A 531 0.51 15.37 1.11
C ASP A 531 1.30 14.86 2.34
N SER A 532 1.24 13.55 2.67
CA SER A 532 2.11 12.99 3.73
C SER A 532 3.57 12.84 3.29
N TYR A 533 3.84 12.89 1.98
CA TYR A 533 5.20 12.90 1.45
C TYR A 533 5.77 14.33 1.43
N LYS A 534 6.87 14.56 2.16
CA LYS A 534 7.53 15.87 2.35
C LYS A 534 7.75 16.68 1.06
N TYR A 535 8.07 16.01 -0.04
CA TYR A 535 8.39 16.65 -1.33
C TYR A 535 7.26 16.54 -2.36
N TRP A 536 6.03 16.23 -1.93
CA TRP A 536 4.89 16.05 -2.83
C TRP A 536 4.61 17.31 -3.67
N ASP A 537 4.64 18.48 -3.07
CA ASP A 537 4.47 19.76 -3.78
C ASP A 537 5.64 20.10 -4.71
N ASN A 538 6.83 19.57 -4.42
CA ASN A 538 8.02 19.76 -5.23
C ASN A 538 8.13 18.77 -6.40
N LEU A 539 7.39 17.67 -6.36
CA LEU A 539 7.43 16.60 -7.36
C LEU A 539 6.64 17.02 -8.61
N LYS A 540 7.32 17.63 -9.58
CA LYS A 540 6.71 18.18 -10.80
C LYS A 540 6.41 17.14 -11.87
N GLY A 541 7.16 16.04 -11.90
CA GLY A 541 6.90 14.92 -12.78
C GLY A 541 7.14 13.60 -12.06
N TYR A 542 6.18 12.69 -12.13
CA TYR A 542 6.28 11.39 -11.49
C TYR A 542 5.66 10.28 -12.34
N TRP A 543 6.51 9.38 -12.84
CA TRP A 543 6.08 8.21 -13.60
C TRP A 543 6.52 6.95 -12.86
N PRO A 544 5.61 6.26 -12.16
CA PRO A 544 5.92 5.04 -11.43
C PRO A 544 6.49 3.94 -12.35
N CYS A 545 5.87 3.74 -13.52
CA CYS A 545 6.29 2.74 -14.53
C CYS A 545 6.51 1.32 -13.97
N ASP A 546 5.93 1.02 -12.81
CA ASP A 546 6.01 -0.23 -12.06
C ASP A 546 4.62 -0.81 -11.75
N LEU A 547 3.55 -0.16 -12.21
CA LEU A 547 2.16 -0.52 -11.91
C LEU A 547 1.69 -1.69 -12.77
N GLU A 548 1.03 -2.66 -12.13
CA GLU A 548 0.37 -3.76 -12.83
C GLU A 548 -0.75 -3.27 -13.76
N ASP A 549 -1.49 -2.24 -13.34
CA ASP A 549 -2.59 -1.66 -14.12
C ASP A 549 -2.13 -1.01 -15.45
N ASP A 550 -0.85 -0.66 -15.57
CA ASP A 550 -0.26 -0.09 -16.80
C ASP A 550 0.34 -1.17 -17.72
N GLN A 551 0.33 -2.45 -17.32
CA GLN A 551 1.03 -3.50 -18.06
C GLN A 551 0.50 -3.63 -19.49
N MET A 552 1.42 -3.72 -20.45
CA MET A 552 1.16 -3.77 -21.91
C MET A 552 0.57 -2.50 -22.51
N GLU A 553 0.35 -1.44 -21.73
CA GLU A 553 -0.11 -0.17 -22.26
C GLU A 553 1.04 0.58 -22.96
N PRO A 554 0.78 1.29 -24.08
CA PRO A 554 1.78 2.11 -24.74
C PRO A 554 2.04 3.43 -24.00
N THR A 555 1.24 3.74 -22.97
CA THR A 555 1.26 5.02 -22.25
C THR A 555 1.66 4.78 -20.80
N LEU A 556 2.63 5.53 -20.31
CA LEU A 556 3.09 5.54 -18.91
C LEU A 556 2.68 6.87 -18.29
N LYS A 557 1.74 6.82 -17.34
CA LYS A 557 1.04 8.01 -16.84
C LYS A 557 1.87 8.81 -15.84
N ASN A 558 1.67 10.13 -15.85
CA ASN A 558 2.18 11.02 -14.82
C ASN A 558 1.22 11.06 -13.61
N TYR A 559 1.76 10.85 -12.42
CA TYR A 559 1.06 10.82 -11.15
C TYR A 559 1.45 11.98 -10.22
N ALA A 560 2.17 12.99 -10.69
CA ALA A 560 2.48 14.20 -9.91
C ALA A 560 1.20 14.97 -9.52
N LYS A 561 1.25 15.71 -8.40
CA LYS A 561 0.10 16.42 -7.81
C LYS A 561 -0.68 17.30 -8.79
N ASP A 562 0.04 18.10 -9.57
CA ASP A 562 -0.52 19.10 -10.47
C ASP A 562 -0.64 18.61 -11.93
N ASN A 563 -0.64 17.29 -12.15
CA ASN A 563 -0.81 16.75 -13.50
C ASN A 563 -2.23 17.08 -14.01
N GLY A 564 -2.30 17.76 -15.17
CA GLY A 564 -3.57 18.09 -15.80
C GLY A 564 -4.28 16.86 -16.40
N GLU A 565 -5.56 16.99 -16.76
CA GLU A 565 -6.29 15.93 -17.48
C GLU A 565 -5.76 15.70 -18.92
N ASP A 566 -4.95 16.64 -19.43
CA ASP A 566 -4.36 16.54 -20.75
C ASP A 566 -3.19 15.54 -20.71
N ALA A 567 -3.27 14.46 -21.50
CA ALA A 567 -2.26 13.40 -21.58
C ALA A 567 -0.89 13.85 -22.17
N THR A 568 -0.59 15.15 -22.21
CA THR A 568 0.65 15.71 -22.77
C THR A 568 1.87 15.45 -21.89
N ASP A 569 1.66 15.21 -20.59
CA ASP A 569 2.69 14.84 -19.61
C ASP A 569 2.81 13.32 -19.41
N ASP A 570 2.05 12.52 -20.17
CA ASP A 570 2.22 11.07 -20.18
C ASP A 570 3.29 10.67 -21.21
N PHE A 571 4.12 9.70 -20.83
CA PHE A 571 5.07 9.11 -21.77
C PHE A 571 4.36 8.15 -22.71
N VAL A 572 4.52 8.35 -24.01
CA VAL A 572 4.03 7.41 -25.02
C VAL A 572 5.23 6.69 -25.63
N ILE A 573 5.20 5.35 -25.63
CA ILE A 573 6.16 4.50 -26.34
C ILE A 573 6.01 4.78 -27.83
N ASP A 574 6.95 5.55 -28.38
CA ASP A 574 6.88 6.07 -29.74
C ASP A 574 7.76 5.27 -30.71
N ARG A 575 8.72 4.50 -30.19
CA ARG A 575 9.56 3.60 -30.97
C ARG A 575 9.75 2.28 -30.26
N GLY A 576 9.62 1.19 -31.02
CA GLY A 576 9.75 -0.17 -30.52
C GLY A 576 8.42 -0.82 -30.20
N ALA A 577 8.48 -1.98 -29.53
CA ALA A 577 7.31 -2.73 -29.12
C ALA A 577 6.80 -2.26 -27.75
N ALA A 578 5.54 -1.86 -27.67
CA ALA A 578 4.89 -1.40 -26.45
C ALA A 578 4.42 -2.54 -25.53
N ASP A 579 4.28 -3.76 -26.06
CA ASP A 579 3.79 -4.95 -25.36
C ASP A 579 4.91 -5.81 -24.75
N VAL A 580 6.17 -5.36 -24.80
CA VAL A 580 7.30 -6.07 -24.21
C VAL A 580 7.60 -5.53 -22.81
N TRP A 581 7.17 -6.29 -21.80
CA TRP A 581 7.26 -5.93 -20.40
C TRP A 581 7.98 -7.01 -19.57
N LEU A 582 8.55 -6.60 -18.44
CA LEU A 582 8.99 -7.46 -17.36
C LEU A 582 8.10 -7.22 -16.15
N SER A 583 7.55 -8.31 -15.59
CA SER A 583 6.85 -8.28 -14.31
C SER A 583 7.49 -9.21 -13.32
N GLY A 584 7.52 -8.83 -12.05
CA GLY A 584 8.11 -9.63 -10.99
C GLY A 584 8.11 -8.94 -9.64
N SER A 585 8.85 -9.54 -8.71
CA SER A 585 9.07 -9.03 -7.37
C SER A 585 10.55 -9.12 -7.01
N SER A 586 11.06 -8.14 -6.27
CA SER A 586 12.47 -8.06 -5.86
C SER A 586 12.62 -7.71 -4.38
N LEU A 587 13.63 -8.30 -3.75
CA LEU A 587 14.10 -7.96 -2.40
C LEU A 587 15.43 -7.20 -2.46
N SER A 588 15.64 -6.38 -3.51
CA SER A 588 16.86 -5.59 -3.64
C SER A 588 17.02 -4.69 -2.40
N PRO A 589 18.20 -4.67 -1.75
CA PRO A 589 18.41 -3.88 -0.53
C PRO A 589 18.38 -2.37 -0.78
N ALA A 590 18.44 -1.93 -2.04
CA ALA A 590 18.33 -0.52 -2.40
C ALA A 590 16.89 -0.02 -2.47
N ILE A 591 15.91 -0.92 -2.57
CA ILE A 591 14.50 -0.57 -2.75
C ILE A 591 13.78 -0.80 -1.44
N HIS A 592 13.05 0.22 -1.00
CA HIS A 592 12.31 0.27 0.25
C HIS A 592 10.86 0.63 -0.06
N PRO A 593 10.07 -0.31 -0.60
CA PRO A 593 8.70 -0.03 -1.00
C PRO A 593 7.90 0.53 0.17
N ILE A 594 6.98 1.44 -0.14
CA ILE A 594 6.06 1.95 0.88
C ILE A 594 5.02 0.86 1.22
N PRO A 595 4.56 0.75 2.47
CA PRO A 595 3.48 -0.15 2.85
C PRO A 595 2.27 -0.12 1.91
N GLU A 596 1.86 1.07 1.48
CA GLU A 596 0.70 1.31 0.63
C GLU A 596 0.83 0.68 -0.77
N SER A 597 2.06 0.38 -1.20
CA SER A 597 2.32 -0.30 -2.48
C SER A 597 1.96 -1.79 -2.46
N ASP A 598 1.82 -2.41 -1.28
CA ASP A 598 1.29 -3.75 -1.10
C ASP A 598 -0.11 -3.67 -0.48
N LYS A 599 -1.13 -3.85 -1.33
CA LYS A 599 -2.56 -3.86 -0.93
C LYS A 599 -2.87 -4.87 0.19
N THR A 600 -2.00 -5.86 0.41
CA THR A 600 -2.17 -6.88 1.46
C THR A 600 -1.49 -6.53 2.78
N PHE A 601 -0.63 -5.52 2.83
CA PHE A 601 0.26 -5.28 3.97
C PHE A 601 -0.47 -5.06 5.30
N TYR A 602 -1.50 -4.21 5.32
CA TYR A 602 -2.29 -3.92 6.52
C TYR A 602 -3.40 -4.94 6.81
N VAL A 603 -3.62 -5.89 5.91
CA VAL A 603 -4.53 -7.02 6.14
C VAL A 603 -3.77 -8.31 6.46
N LYS A 604 -2.44 -8.27 6.61
CA LYS A 604 -1.63 -9.41 7.08
C LYS A 604 -1.76 -9.65 8.58
N THR A 605 -2.15 -8.65 9.36
CA THR A 605 -2.55 -8.78 10.77
C THR A 605 -4.06 -8.70 10.92
N PHE A 606 -4.51 -8.96 12.14
CA PHE A 606 -5.91 -8.84 12.51
C PHE A 606 -6.42 -7.41 12.32
N ASN A 607 -7.56 -7.27 11.67
CA ASN A 607 -8.35 -6.03 11.71
C ASN A 607 -9.65 -6.26 12.48
N THR A 608 -10.19 -5.25 13.18
CA THR A 608 -11.45 -5.41 13.94
C THR A 608 -12.63 -5.86 13.08
N VAL A 609 -12.64 -5.49 11.80
CA VAL A 609 -13.62 -5.97 10.80
C VAL A 609 -13.59 -7.50 10.60
N ASP A 610 -12.53 -8.19 11.02
CA ASP A 610 -12.43 -9.65 10.99
C ASP A 610 -13.28 -10.33 12.06
N VAL A 611 -13.62 -9.65 13.17
CA VAL A 611 -14.38 -10.22 14.31
C VAL A 611 -15.73 -10.80 13.85
N PRO A 612 -16.60 -10.06 13.14
CA PRO A 612 -17.88 -10.61 12.67
C PRO A 612 -17.70 -11.87 11.83
N ARG A 613 -16.77 -11.85 10.88
CA ARG A 613 -16.52 -12.97 9.97
C ARG A 613 -16.09 -14.21 10.75
N GLN A 614 -15.26 -14.04 11.77
CA GLN A 614 -14.85 -15.13 12.66
C GLN A 614 -16.05 -15.71 13.44
N ILE A 615 -16.94 -14.85 13.95
CA ILE A 615 -18.13 -15.26 14.70
C ILE A 615 -19.08 -16.08 13.82
N PHE A 616 -19.40 -15.60 12.62
CA PHE A 616 -20.26 -16.37 11.70
C PHE A 616 -19.67 -17.75 11.39
N VAL A 617 -18.37 -17.82 11.09
CA VAL A 617 -17.70 -19.09 10.78
C VAL A 617 -17.74 -20.03 11.99
N TRP A 618 -17.53 -19.52 13.20
CA TRP A 618 -17.58 -20.35 14.42
C TRP A 618 -18.99 -20.90 14.70
N LEU A 619 -20.02 -20.06 14.51
CA LEU A 619 -21.43 -20.43 14.70
C LEU A 619 -22.02 -21.24 13.54
N GLY A 620 -21.24 -21.56 12.50
CA GLY A 620 -21.70 -22.29 11.32
C GLY A 620 -22.73 -21.53 10.49
N LYS A 621 -22.70 -20.19 10.54
CA LYS A 621 -23.61 -19.27 9.85
C LYS A 621 -23.01 -18.80 8.53
N ASN A 622 -23.86 -18.55 7.54
CA ASN A 622 -23.41 -18.14 6.21
C ASN A 622 -23.27 -16.62 6.14
N VAL A 623 -22.21 -16.14 5.49
CA VAL A 623 -22.04 -14.72 5.19
C VAL A 623 -22.40 -14.50 3.73
N ARG A 624 -23.33 -13.60 3.48
CA ARG A 624 -23.74 -13.25 2.12
C ARG A 624 -22.83 -12.19 1.52
N TRP A 625 -22.63 -12.27 0.21
CA TRP A 625 -21.75 -11.34 -0.52
C TRP A 625 -22.30 -9.90 -0.54
N ASP A 626 -23.62 -9.72 -0.40
CA ASP A 626 -24.30 -8.42 -0.44
C ASP A 626 -24.25 -7.64 0.88
N TRP A 627 -23.62 -8.20 1.92
CA TRP A 627 -23.43 -7.51 3.22
C TRP A 627 -22.22 -6.58 3.25
N ALA A 628 -21.40 -6.55 2.19
CA ALA A 628 -20.20 -5.72 2.09
C ALA A 628 -19.23 -5.87 3.28
N MET A 629 -19.17 -7.06 3.90
CA MET A 629 -18.20 -7.35 4.96
C MET A 629 -16.79 -7.47 4.37
N GLU A 630 -15.84 -6.74 4.96
CA GLU A 630 -14.44 -6.69 4.52
C GLU A 630 -13.57 -7.72 5.24
N GLY A 631 -14.01 -8.15 6.43
CA GLY A 631 -13.26 -9.05 7.28
C GLY A 631 -13.05 -10.46 6.73
N LYS A 632 -11.93 -11.06 7.12
CA LYS A 632 -11.60 -12.47 6.83
C LYS A 632 -11.69 -13.32 8.09
N ALA A 633 -11.97 -14.62 7.91
CA ALA A 633 -11.86 -15.58 9.00
C ALA A 633 -10.41 -16.07 9.12
N TRP A 634 -9.93 -16.17 10.36
CA TRP A 634 -8.60 -16.65 10.65
C TRP A 634 -8.59 -18.16 10.87
N LYS A 635 -7.54 -18.82 10.37
CA LYS A 635 -7.39 -20.26 10.52
C LYS A 635 -6.82 -20.58 11.91
N PHE A 636 -7.59 -21.31 12.68
CA PHE A 636 -7.14 -21.88 13.95
C PHE A 636 -6.31 -23.16 13.75
N ALA A 637 -5.26 -23.30 14.55
CA ALA A 637 -4.54 -24.55 14.74
C ALA A 637 -5.05 -25.22 16.02
N TYR A 638 -5.36 -26.51 15.92
CA TYR A 638 -5.88 -27.31 17.03
C TYR A 638 -4.81 -28.28 17.53
N GLU A 639 -4.86 -28.60 18.81
CA GLU A 639 -4.07 -29.68 19.37
C GLU A 639 -4.48 -31.01 18.70
N GLU A 640 -3.49 -31.84 18.32
CA GLU A 640 -3.76 -33.19 17.86
C GLU A 640 -4.16 -34.04 19.07
N PHE A 641 -5.41 -34.47 19.13
CA PHE A 641 -5.93 -35.37 20.16
C PHE A 641 -5.88 -36.83 19.72
#